data_AF-A0A928EV31-F1
#
_entry.id   AF-A0A928EV31-F1
#
_cell.length_a   1.000
_cell.length_b   1.000
_cell.length_c   1.000
_cell.angle_alpha   90.00
_cell.angle_beta   90.00
_cell.angle_gamma   90.00
#
_symmetry.space_group_name_H-M   'P 1'
#
loop_
_entity.id
_entity.type
_entity.pdbx_description
1 polymer ?
#
loop_
_entity_poly.entity_id
_entity_poly.type
_entity_poly.pdbx_seq_one_letter_code
_entity_poly.pdbx_strand_id
1 'polypeptide(L)'
;MISKGDQKMKQTLKITILMVLMTIVTLSLASCNDILNDLPSNSETTPQDLVIIGCTTTPEPEGSTPEPDVTTTGPEETTPEAHVHTVVVDSAVAPTPTEDGLTAGKHCSTCGEVLVPQETLPAYGENAFFYKVNADGKTCTIMGIGNYPGDIICIDNYIDGYEVVAIGKRAFWGCTTLTDITIPDSVTSIGDGAFVRCSSLKSITLGSGLTSIGQEVFFRCDALDDIYVTDLEAWLNISFILPDGYELWESEAHGTHHPNRYGKLHFLDENGNEMTTIVIPGSVTSIREMAFAGCKSLTSVTIGNHVTSIGKNAFSGCDSLSNVQIPNSVTIIGYSAFYRCPSLTSIVIPDSVTSIGWRAFAFCESVTSVTIGKGVTVIQSDAFRDCSNIKDVYIKDVEAWANISFGDLYYAHPNWYGTLHILDENGEEVTDLVIPEGVTNIPDHLFHNCKALTSVVIPDSVIHIGESAFAYCSSLESITFGDGIKSVDESAFYGCDDAIYTEYQSVKYVGNAQNPYAILIGAVNRKLSTYQIHPDTKVIAARAFAVCNNMTSITIPEGVVGIGEFAFTECTSLTSIVIPASVERIVRYAFSKCTALKSITFEKPNGWEGRIGEPNVNGNVYYYVEFAADELSNSKTAMQYLTSDYSQYRWDRTE
;
A
#
# COMPACT_ATOMS: atom_id res chain seq x y z
N MET A 1 -17.14 0.50 27.60
CA MET A 1 -18.23 -0.51 27.56
C MET A 1 -17.57 -1.85 27.83
N ILE A 2 -17.70 -2.52 28.97
CA ILE A 2 -18.86 -3.31 29.40
C ILE A 2 -18.88 -3.32 30.94
N SER A 3 -19.85 -2.61 31.52
CA SER A 3 -20.33 -2.90 32.87
C SER A 3 -21.58 -3.76 32.73
N LYS A 4 -21.54 -4.94 33.37
CA LYS A 4 -22.59 -5.96 33.52
C LYS A 4 -22.75 -6.90 32.32
N GLY A 5 -22.61 -8.20 32.63
CA GLY A 5 -22.92 -9.30 31.72
C GLY A 5 -21.76 -10.28 31.57
N ASP A 6 -21.86 -11.39 32.29
CA ASP A 6 -21.12 -12.65 32.11
C ASP A 6 -19.67 -12.78 32.65
N GLN A 7 -19.53 -13.57 33.73
CA GLN A 7 -18.23 -13.97 34.29
C GLN A 7 -17.52 -15.04 33.45
N LYS A 8 -18.23 -15.85 32.65
CA LYS A 8 -17.59 -16.86 31.77
C LYS A 8 -16.83 -16.19 30.63
N MET A 9 -17.39 -15.15 30.02
CA MET A 9 -16.76 -14.44 28.92
C MET A 9 -15.49 -13.68 29.35
N LYS A 10 -15.47 -13.15 30.58
CA LYS A 10 -14.27 -12.55 31.19
C LYS A 10 -13.16 -13.57 31.43
N GLN A 11 -13.51 -14.81 31.74
CA GLN A 11 -12.55 -15.88 31.99
C GLN A 11 -11.98 -16.43 30.68
N THR A 12 -12.82 -16.61 29.66
CA THR A 12 -12.38 -16.97 28.30
C THR A 12 -11.49 -15.89 27.69
N LEU A 13 -11.88 -14.61 27.77
CA LEU A 13 -11.07 -13.51 27.23
C LEU A 13 -9.74 -13.35 27.98
N LYS A 14 -9.71 -13.55 29.31
CA LYS A 14 -8.45 -13.59 30.07
C LYS A 14 -7.55 -14.74 29.65
N ILE A 15 -8.10 -15.93 29.39
CA ILE A 15 -7.33 -17.10 28.93
C ILE A 15 -6.81 -16.87 27.51
N THR A 16 -7.61 -16.29 26.61
CA THR A 16 -7.19 -15.97 25.24
C THR A 16 -6.11 -14.89 25.22
N ILE A 17 -6.23 -13.84 26.03
CA ILE A 17 -5.20 -12.79 26.15
C ILE A 17 -3.92 -13.36 26.78
N LEU A 18 -4.02 -14.24 27.78
CA LEU A 18 -2.86 -14.90 28.39
C LEU A 18 -2.17 -15.86 27.42
N MET A 19 -2.92 -16.57 26.57
CA MET A 19 -2.38 -17.44 25.52
C MET A 19 -1.69 -16.60 24.44
N VAL A 20 -2.29 -15.51 23.97
CA VAL A 20 -1.66 -14.61 22.98
C VAL A 20 -0.39 -13.97 23.55
N LEU A 21 -0.40 -13.54 24.82
CA LEU A 21 0.80 -13.03 25.50
C LEU A 21 1.87 -14.11 25.67
N MET A 22 1.51 -15.36 25.98
CA MET A 22 2.47 -16.47 26.03
C MET A 22 3.05 -16.79 24.66
N THR A 23 2.26 -16.73 23.58
CA THR A 23 2.74 -16.94 22.21
C THR A 23 3.71 -15.83 21.78
N ILE A 24 3.41 -14.58 22.11
CA ILE A 24 4.29 -13.42 21.86
C ILE A 24 5.59 -13.53 22.69
N VAL A 25 5.52 -13.98 23.95
CA VAL A 25 6.70 -14.22 24.79
C VAL A 25 7.55 -15.38 24.25
N THR A 26 6.95 -16.44 23.71
CA THR A 26 7.70 -17.54 23.06
C THR A 26 8.31 -17.16 21.71
N LEU A 27 7.68 -16.26 20.93
CA LEU A 27 8.25 -15.71 19.70
C LEU A 27 9.37 -14.69 19.98
N SER A 28 9.32 -13.99 21.12
CA SER A 28 10.38 -13.09 21.59
C SER A 28 11.56 -13.81 22.25
N LEU A 29 11.39 -15.05 22.74
CA LEU A 29 12.46 -15.85 23.35
C LEU A 29 13.18 -16.77 22.35
N ALA A 30 12.61 -16.98 21.16
CA ALA A 30 13.26 -17.71 20.06
C ALA A 30 14.26 -16.85 19.26
N SER A 31 14.24 -15.52 19.42
CA SER A 31 15.17 -14.56 18.79
C SER A 31 16.26 -14.04 19.74
N CYS A 32 16.40 -14.61 20.93
CA CYS A 32 17.40 -14.21 21.94
C CYS A 32 18.02 -15.40 22.66
N ASN A 33 18.48 -16.43 21.93
CA ASN A 33 19.17 -17.57 22.54
C ASN A 33 20.56 -17.91 21.97
N ASP A 34 21.18 -17.01 21.19
CA ASP A 34 22.57 -17.19 20.70
C ASP A 34 23.60 -16.21 21.27
N ILE A 35 23.24 -15.37 22.25
CA ILE A 35 24.21 -14.48 22.90
C ILE A 35 23.91 -14.41 24.39
N LEU A 36 24.43 -15.38 25.17
CA LEU A 36 24.77 -15.23 26.59
C LEU A 36 25.38 -16.55 27.10
N ASN A 37 26.62 -16.80 26.70
CA ASN A 37 27.54 -17.66 27.45
C ASN A 37 28.96 -17.12 27.22
N ASP A 38 29.26 -15.95 27.78
CA ASP A 38 30.56 -15.74 28.40
C ASP A 38 30.62 -14.40 29.18
N LEU A 39 31.19 -14.51 30.39
CA LEU A 39 31.80 -13.48 31.25
C LEU A 39 31.03 -12.90 32.46
N PRO A 40 31.77 -12.55 33.54
CA PRO A 40 31.33 -12.73 34.92
C PRO A 40 30.94 -11.43 35.66
N SER A 41 30.41 -11.66 36.85
CA SER A 41 29.91 -10.76 37.91
C SER A 41 30.79 -9.59 38.35
N ASN A 42 30.09 -8.49 38.69
CA ASN A 42 30.36 -7.38 39.64
C ASN A 42 30.24 -6.02 38.92
N SER A 43 29.62 -4.96 39.41
CA SER A 43 28.95 -4.62 40.67
C SER A 43 28.27 -3.25 40.47
N GLU A 44 27.11 -3.05 41.11
CA GLU A 44 26.55 -1.78 41.63
C GLU A 44 26.50 -0.52 40.74
N THR A 45 25.28 -0.01 40.44
CA THR A 45 24.76 1.29 40.96
C THR A 45 23.36 1.61 40.40
N THR A 46 22.58 2.33 41.20
CA THR A 46 21.13 2.65 41.10
C THR A 46 20.81 3.93 40.29
N PRO A 47 19.52 4.17 39.93
CA PRO A 47 19.11 5.03 38.82
C PRO A 47 18.70 6.46 39.24
N GLN A 48 18.71 7.42 38.31
CA GLN A 48 17.78 8.56 38.30
C GLN A 48 17.71 9.33 36.96
N ASP A 49 16.46 9.55 36.56
CA ASP A 49 15.85 10.70 35.86
C ASP A 49 16.03 10.97 34.36
N LEU A 50 14.98 10.52 33.66
CA LEU A 50 14.42 11.00 32.40
C LEU A 50 13.68 12.34 32.62
N VAL A 51 13.94 13.39 31.84
CA VAL A 51 12.95 14.44 31.52
C VAL A 51 13.13 14.94 30.07
N ILE A 52 12.00 14.88 29.36
CA ILE A 52 11.69 15.34 28.00
C ILE A 52 11.49 16.86 27.98
N ILE A 53 11.86 17.56 26.87
CA ILE A 53 11.21 18.74 26.24
C ILE A 53 11.99 18.94 24.91
N GLY A 54 11.43 19.00 23.68
CA GLY A 54 10.22 19.68 23.21
C GLY A 54 10.65 20.90 22.37
N CYS A 55 10.75 20.74 21.05
CA CYS A 55 11.21 21.78 20.12
C CYS A 55 10.01 22.45 19.42
N THR A 56 9.88 23.78 19.54
CA THR A 56 8.97 24.58 18.71
C THR A 56 9.63 25.90 18.28
N THR A 57 9.76 26.03 16.96
CA THR A 57 9.56 27.20 16.08
C THR A 57 10.17 28.58 16.42
N THR A 58 10.96 29.06 15.45
CA THR A 58 11.42 30.44 15.18
C THR A 58 10.28 31.45 14.98
N PRO A 59 10.56 32.76 15.16
CA PRO A 59 10.59 33.64 13.98
C PRO A 59 11.75 34.67 13.94
N GLU A 60 11.93 35.28 12.76
CA GLU A 60 12.95 36.22 12.27
C GLU A 60 13.13 37.52 13.08
N PRO A 61 14.25 38.28 12.90
CA PRO A 61 14.39 39.64 13.41
C PRO A 61 14.30 40.72 12.31
N GLU A 62 13.52 41.76 12.56
CA GLU A 62 13.69 43.09 11.95
C GLU A 62 14.26 44.08 12.98
N GLY A 63 15.19 44.95 12.52
CA GLY A 63 15.06 46.39 12.73
C GLY A 63 15.60 47.06 14.00
N SER A 64 16.75 47.72 13.83
CA SER A 64 17.10 49.08 14.31
C SER A 64 17.28 49.40 15.82
N THR A 65 18.49 49.90 16.09
CA THR A 65 19.02 50.70 17.22
C THR A 65 18.36 52.09 17.37
N PRO A 66 18.77 52.98 18.32
CA PRO A 66 19.25 52.82 19.72
C PRO A 66 18.65 53.82 20.75
N GLU A 67 18.82 53.52 22.06
CA GLU A 67 19.12 54.39 23.26
C GLU A 67 18.42 55.77 23.51
N PRO A 68 18.56 56.42 24.70
CA PRO A 68 18.91 56.00 26.08
C PRO A 68 17.97 56.59 27.18
N ASP A 69 18.11 56.18 28.45
CA ASP A 69 18.42 57.09 29.61
C ASP A 69 18.25 56.42 31.00
N VAL A 70 19.38 56.33 31.71
CA VAL A 70 19.66 56.89 33.05
C VAL A 70 18.71 56.61 34.25
N THR A 71 19.26 55.79 35.17
CA THR A 71 19.22 55.81 36.65
C THR A 71 17.93 55.51 37.42
N THR A 72 17.98 54.55 38.36
CA THR A 72 18.15 54.81 39.81
C THR A 72 18.10 53.52 40.67
N THR A 73 19.14 53.34 41.49
CA THR A 73 19.24 52.82 42.87
C THR A 73 18.15 51.90 43.50
N GLY A 74 18.60 50.78 44.09
CA GLY A 74 18.05 50.21 45.35
C GLY A 74 17.95 48.67 45.39
N PRO A 75 18.14 47.98 46.53
CA PRO A 75 18.95 46.76 46.61
C PRO A 75 18.24 45.46 47.11
N GLU A 76 19.02 44.36 47.11
CA GLU A 76 18.84 43.06 47.84
C GLU A 76 17.74 42.12 47.30
N GLU A 77 17.91 40.81 47.11
CA GLU A 77 18.78 39.75 47.63
C GLU A 77 18.99 38.67 46.52
N THR A 78 20.10 37.93 46.48
CA THR A 78 20.12 36.62 45.78
C THR A 78 20.94 35.55 46.51
N THR A 79 20.34 34.37 46.54
CA THR A 79 20.81 33.03 46.92
C THR A 79 22.01 32.56 46.08
N PRO A 80 22.73 31.48 46.48
CA PRO A 80 23.94 31.05 45.78
C PRO A 80 23.58 30.61 44.36
N GLU A 81 24.18 31.29 43.36
CA GLU A 81 23.98 31.00 41.95
C GLU A 81 24.35 29.54 41.64
N ALA A 82 23.39 28.79 41.08
CA ALA A 82 23.70 27.59 40.33
C ALA A 82 24.59 28.01 39.15
N HIS A 83 25.85 27.55 39.13
CA HIS A 83 26.72 27.76 37.99
C HIS A 83 26.10 27.09 36.77
N VAL A 84 25.61 27.91 35.83
CA VAL A 84 24.98 27.42 34.61
C VAL A 84 26.08 26.90 33.68
N HIS A 85 26.13 25.59 33.49
CA HIS A 85 26.99 24.97 32.48
C HIS A 85 26.33 25.14 31.11
N THR A 86 26.98 25.86 30.19
CA THR A 86 26.51 26.03 28.81
C THR A 86 27.38 25.21 27.86
N VAL A 87 26.75 24.54 26.89
CA VAL A 87 27.46 23.78 25.85
C VAL A 87 27.86 24.74 24.73
N VAL A 88 29.15 24.85 24.46
CA VAL A 88 29.71 25.62 23.34
C VAL A 88 30.13 24.65 22.25
N VAL A 89 29.83 25.01 20.99
CA VAL A 89 30.26 24.26 19.81
C VAL A 89 31.60 24.82 19.35
N ASP A 90 32.61 23.96 19.27
CA ASP A 90 33.90 24.28 18.68
C ASP A 90 33.80 24.11 17.17
N SER A 91 34.01 25.19 16.43
CA SER A 91 33.97 25.18 14.98
C SER A 91 35.05 24.27 14.40
N ALA A 92 34.70 23.50 13.37
CA ALA A 92 35.67 22.74 12.59
C ALA A 92 36.66 23.69 11.90
N VAL A 93 37.91 23.25 11.79
CA VAL A 93 38.98 23.93 11.04
C VAL A 93 39.40 23.03 9.90
N ALA A 94 39.26 23.51 8.66
CA ALA A 94 39.74 22.75 7.51
C ALA A 94 41.27 22.64 7.54
N PRO A 95 41.87 21.48 7.23
CA PRO A 95 43.32 21.37 7.05
C PRO A 95 43.81 22.26 5.90
N THR A 96 45.11 22.52 5.84
CA THR A 96 45.78 23.16 4.69
C THR A 96 46.79 22.17 4.08
N PRO A 97 47.47 22.49 2.96
CA PRO A 97 48.51 21.60 2.41
C PRO A 97 49.65 21.33 3.40
N THR A 98 49.84 22.20 4.38
CA THR A 98 50.98 22.17 5.30
C THR A 98 50.61 22.14 6.78
N GLU A 99 49.33 22.31 7.14
CA GLU A 99 48.87 22.37 8.53
C GLU A 99 47.63 21.50 8.73
N ASP A 100 47.61 20.76 9.85
CA ASP A 100 46.49 19.91 10.25
C ASP A 100 45.23 20.75 10.55
N GLY A 101 44.06 20.20 10.25
CA GLY A 101 42.75 20.72 10.62
C GLY A 101 42.15 20.02 11.84
N LEU A 102 40.93 20.40 12.20
CA LEU A 102 40.18 19.90 13.35
C LEU A 102 38.72 19.61 12.98
N THR A 103 38.16 18.50 13.47
CA THR A 103 36.71 18.24 13.40
C THR A 103 35.92 19.20 14.29
N ALA A 104 34.60 19.30 14.14
CA ALA A 104 33.77 20.05 15.08
C ALA A 104 33.73 19.36 16.45
N GLY A 105 33.77 20.13 17.54
CA GLY A 105 33.77 19.64 18.91
C GLY A 105 32.71 20.32 19.77
N LYS A 106 32.63 19.94 21.04
CA LYS A 106 31.79 20.60 22.05
C LYS A 106 32.51 20.58 23.38
N HIS A 107 32.49 21.71 24.09
CA HIS A 107 32.94 21.79 25.46
C HIS A 107 31.96 22.58 26.33
N CYS A 108 32.04 22.42 27.64
CA CYS A 108 31.31 23.26 28.58
C CYS A 108 32.05 24.60 28.74
N SER A 109 31.39 25.72 28.45
CA SER A 109 31.94 27.08 28.66
C SER A 109 32.35 27.37 30.10
N THR A 110 31.68 26.72 31.05
CA THR A 110 31.78 27.05 32.48
C THR A 110 32.88 26.23 33.18
N CYS A 111 33.00 24.93 32.88
CA CYS A 111 34.02 24.06 33.49
C CYS A 111 35.10 23.55 32.53
N GLY A 112 34.98 23.82 31.22
CA GLY A 112 35.92 23.35 30.21
C GLY A 112 35.83 21.85 29.90
N GLU A 113 34.85 21.14 30.46
CA GLU A 113 34.66 19.71 30.20
C GLU A 113 34.41 19.47 28.71
N VAL A 114 35.23 18.64 28.09
CA VAL A 114 35.11 18.27 26.68
C VAL A 114 33.99 17.24 26.56
N LEU A 115 32.88 17.65 25.94
CA LEU A 115 31.69 16.82 25.73
C LEU A 115 31.79 16.04 24.42
N VAL A 116 32.40 16.66 23.40
CA VAL A 116 32.76 16.01 22.14
C VAL A 116 34.16 16.51 21.76
N PRO A 117 35.19 15.66 21.77
CA PRO A 117 36.55 16.09 21.42
C PRO A 117 36.65 16.45 19.93
N GLN A 118 37.42 17.49 19.63
CA GLN A 118 37.91 17.72 18.27
C GLN A 118 39.01 16.70 17.96
N GLU A 119 38.95 16.09 16.79
CA GLU A 119 39.97 15.19 16.27
C GLU A 119 40.80 15.90 15.21
N THR A 120 42.10 15.61 15.17
CA THR A 120 43.01 16.14 14.16
C THR A 120 42.75 15.50 12.80
N LEU A 121 42.65 16.34 11.78
CA LEU A 121 42.63 15.97 10.37
C LEU A 121 44.02 16.31 9.79
N PRO A 122 44.82 15.36 9.31
CA PRO A 122 46.15 15.62 8.78
C PRO A 122 46.15 16.68 7.66
N ALA A 123 47.22 17.47 7.59
CA ALA A 123 47.53 18.31 6.44
C ALA A 123 47.51 17.46 5.15
N TYR A 124 46.83 17.94 4.11
CA TYR A 124 46.58 17.12 2.92
C TYR A 124 47.71 17.13 1.88
N GLY A 125 48.83 17.82 2.13
CA GLY A 125 49.94 17.89 1.16
C GLY A 125 49.49 18.41 -0.20
N GLU A 126 50.07 17.85 -1.28
CA GLU A 126 49.59 18.09 -2.66
C GLU A 126 48.35 17.25 -3.03
N ASN A 127 47.78 16.48 -2.10
CA ASN A 127 46.68 15.55 -2.38
C ASN A 127 45.32 16.28 -2.50
N ALA A 128 44.42 15.67 -3.27
CA ALA A 128 43.08 16.20 -3.56
C ALA A 128 42.08 16.11 -2.38
N PHE A 129 42.39 15.36 -1.31
CA PHE A 129 41.42 14.95 -0.30
C PHE A 129 41.88 15.22 1.13
N PHE A 130 40.93 15.59 1.98
CA PHE A 130 41.07 15.54 3.44
C PHE A 130 40.67 14.14 3.92
N TYR A 131 41.49 13.48 4.74
CA TYR A 131 41.20 12.13 5.24
C TYR A 131 41.51 11.99 6.73
N LYS A 132 40.96 10.96 7.37
CA LYS A 132 41.27 10.55 8.76
C LYS A 132 41.87 9.15 8.74
N VAL A 133 43.03 8.95 9.36
CA VAL A 133 43.59 7.61 9.58
C VAL A 133 42.75 6.91 10.64
N ASN A 134 42.29 5.70 10.34
CA ASN A 134 41.44 4.92 11.22
C ASN A 134 42.28 4.31 12.37
N ALA A 135 41.60 3.83 13.41
CA ALA A 135 42.26 3.34 14.64
C ALA A 135 43.19 2.15 14.42
N ASP A 136 43.08 1.44 13.30
CA ASP A 136 43.96 0.33 12.92
C ASP A 136 45.34 0.78 12.45
N GLY A 137 45.53 2.08 12.18
CA GLY A 137 46.76 2.67 11.65
C GLY A 137 47.13 2.23 10.23
N LYS A 138 46.21 1.62 9.49
CA LYS A 138 46.42 1.05 8.14
C LYS A 138 45.43 1.55 7.11
N THR A 139 44.23 1.92 7.54
CA THR A 139 43.15 2.36 6.67
C THR A 139 42.80 3.82 6.92
N CYS A 140 42.13 4.46 5.98
CA CYS A 140 41.66 5.83 6.13
C CYS A 140 40.23 6.06 5.59
N THR A 141 39.62 7.14 6.07
CA THR A 141 38.31 7.62 5.67
C THR A 141 38.43 9.00 5.04
N ILE A 142 37.90 9.21 3.83
CA ILE A 142 37.86 10.53 3.20
C ILE A 142 36.84 11.40 3.92
N MET A 143 37.27 12.51 4.50
CA MET A 143 36.43 13.43 5.27
C MET A 143 36.02 14.67 4.48
N GLY A 144 36.67 14.93 3.35
CA GLY A 144 36.47 16.15 2.59
C GLY A 144 37.23 16.18 1.27
N ILE A 145 36.84 17.09 0.37
CA ILE A 145 37.63 17.45 -0.80
C ILE A 145 38.45 18.72 -0.54
N GLY A 146 39.74 18.68 -0.83
CA GLY A 146 40.66 19.81 -0.80
C GLY A 146 40.51 20.71 -2.04
N ASN A 147 41.59 21.42 -2.38
CA ASN A 147 41.59 22.31 -3.54
C ASN A 147 41.81 21.48 -4.84
N TYR A 148 40.75 20.84 -5.34
CA TYR A 148 40.80 20.04 -6.56
C TYR A 148 40.41 20.88 -7.79
N PRO A 149 41.32 21.13 -8.74
CA PRO A 149 41.06 21.98 -9.91
C PRO A 149 40.44 21.24 -11.11
N GLY A 150 40.15 19.94 -11.00
CA GLY A 150 39.69 19.11 -12.12
C GLY A 150 38.19 18.81 -12.09
N ASP A 151 37.63 18.49 -13.27
CA ASP A 151 36.22 18.14 -13.44
C ASP A 151 35.91 16.67 -13.05
N ILE A 152 36.90 15.77 -13.17
CA ILE A 152 36.80 14.33 -12.90
C ILE A 152 37.64 13.95 -11.69
N ILE A 153 37.06 13.23 -10.71
CA ILE A 153 37.77 12.73 -9.53
C ILE A 153 37.83 11.20 -9.55
N CYS A 154 39.03 10.64 -9.57
CA CYS A 154 39.23 9.22 -9.27
C CYS A 154 39.78 9.11 -7.86
N ILE A 155 39.11 8.35 -6.98
CA ILE A 155 39.64 8.03 -5.67
C ILE A 155 40.52 6.78 -5.83
N ASP A 156 41.81 6.91 -5.52
CA ASP A 156 42.73 5.76 -5.51
C ASP A 156 42.43 4.83 -4.32
N ASN A 157 42.77 3.54 -4.47
CA ASN A 157 42.67 2.56 -3.37
C ASN A 157 43.51 2.96 -2.14
N TYR A 158 44.52 3.81 -2.30
CA TYR A 158 45.45 4.21 -1.25
C TYR A 158 45.71 5.72 -1.27
N ILE A 159 45.73 6.34 -0.09
CA ILE A 159 46.19 7.73 0.12
C ILE A 159 47.32 7.69 1.15
N ASP A 160 48.50 8.19 0.78
CA ASP A 160 49.70 8.24 1.63
C ASP A 160 50.07 6.89 2.29
N GLY A 161 49.79 5.78 1.58
CA GLY A 161 50.05 4.41 2.07
C GLY A 161 48.96 3.81 2.95
N TYR A 162 47.89 4.55 3.25
CA TYR A 162 46.69 4.06 3.92
C TYR A 162 45.65 3.61 2.90
N GLU A 163 45.07 2.43 3.10
CA GLU A 163 43.98 1.93 2.24
C GLU A 163 42.69 2.74 2.48
N VAL A 164 42.06 3.22 1.41
CA VAL A 164 40.85 4.04 1.50
C VAL A 164 39.64 3.13 1.64
N VAL A 165 39.06 3.07 2.84
CA VAL A 165 37.97 2.12 3.15
C VAL A 165 36.61 2.79 3.31
N ALA A 166 36.55 4.12 3.39
CA ALA A 166 35.29 4.83 3.58
C ALA A 166 35.30 6.25 3.02
N ILE A 167 34.11 6.73 2.66
CA ILE A 167 33.81 8.15 2.42
C ILE A 167 32.95 8.63 3.57
N GLY A 168 33.40 9.66 4.26
CA GLY A 168 32.77 10.22 5.44
C GLY A 168 31.49 10.98 5.14
N LYS A 169 30.72 11.23 6.20
CA LYS A 169 29.52 12.06 6.17
C LYS A 169 29.82 13.43 5.56
N ARG A 170 29.05 13.83 4.54
CA ARG A 170 29.16 15.12 3.83
C ARG A 170 30.54 15.42 3.21
N ALA A 171 31.36 14.41 2.92
CA ALA A 171 32.72 14.61 2.42
C ALA A 171 32.83 15.45 1.13
N PHE A 172 31.84 15.38 0.24
CA PHE A 172 31.79 16.14 -1.01
C PHE A 172 30.62 17.15 -1.01
N TRP A 173 30.09 17.53 0.16
CA TRP A 173 28.93 18.41 0.23
C TRP A 173 29.16 19.73 -0.53
N GLY A 174 28.25 20.05 -1.45
CA GLY A 174 28.30 21.28 -2.24
C GLY A 174 29.43 21.33 -3.26
N CYS A 175 30.04 20.20 -3.65
CA CYS A 175 31.05 20.16 -4.69
C CYS A 175 30.41 20.38 -6.08
N THR A 176 30.17 21.64 -6.44
CA THR A 176 29.42 22.03 -7.65
C THR A 176 30.22 21.93 -8.95
N THR A 177 31.52 21.64 -8.88
CA THR A 177 32.38 21.45 -10.07
C THR A 177 32.59 19.99 -10.43
N LEU A 178 32.38 19.07 -9.49
CA LEU A 178 32.52 17.64 -9.72
C LEU A 178 31.52 17.16 -10.77
N THR A 179 31.99 16.61 -11.89
CA THR A 179 31.13 16.03 -12.92
C THR A 179 31.08 14.52 -12.87
N ASP A 180 32.19 13.86 -12.54
CA ASP A 180 32.27 12.40 -12.56
C ASP A 180 33.16 11.90 -11.41
N ILE A 181 32.75 10.82 -10.75
CA ILE A 181 33.55 10.20 -9.68
C ILE A 181 33.54 8.67 -9.74
N THR A 182 34.70 8.05 -9.55
CA THR A 182 34.82 6.58 -9.38
C THR A 182 35.20 6.25 -7.96
N ILE A 183 34.37 5.45 -7.30
CA ILE A 183 34.57 4.91 -5.97
C ILE A 183 35.33 3.57 -6.11
N PRO A 184 36.53 3.42 -5.54
CA PRO A 184 37.34 2.22 -5.71
C PRO A 184 36.81 1.04 -4.90
N ASP A 185 37.24 -0.17 -5.29
CA ASP A 185 36.83 -1.43 -4.65
C ASP A 185 37.25 -1.54 -3.18
N SER A 186 38.26 -0.79 -2.73
CA SER A 186 38.65 -0.76 -1.31
C SER A 186 37.62 -0.07 -0.41
N VAL A 187 36.75 0.79 -0.97
CA VAL A 187 35.76 1.55 -0.20
C VAL A 187 34.58 0.67 0.16
N THR A 188 34.37 0.50 1.45
CA THR A 188 33.32 -0.35 2.02
C THR A 188 32.07 0.40 2.48
N SER A 189 32.17 1.73 2.68
CA SER A 189 31.05 2.56 3.15
C SER A 189 31.08 3.98 2.60
N ILE A 190 29.90 4.53 2.26
CA ILE A 190 29.69 5.96 1.97
C ILE A 190 28.76 6.54 3.03
N GLY A 191 29.19 7.59 3.73
CA GLY A 191 28.44 8.23 4.82
C GLY A 191 27.31 9.14 4.36
N ASP A 192 26.41 9.50 5.29
CA ASP A 192 25.24 10.34 5.01
C ASP A 192 25.59 11.62 4.24
N GLY A 193 24.80 11.90 3.22
CA GLY A 193 24.86 13.13 2.46
C GLY A 193 26.21 13.42 1.83
N ALA A 194 27.04 12.38 1.57
CA ALA A 194 28.40 12.54 1.08
C ALA A 194 28.49 13.44 -0.16
N PHE A 195 27.56 13.35 -1.12
CA PHE A 195 27.56 14.14 -2.36
C PHE A 195 26.38 15.15 -2.44
N VAL A 196 25.77 15.51 -1.32
CA VAL A 196 24.63 16.45 -1.32
C VAL A 196 25.02 17.76 -2.02
N ARG A 197 24.16 18.26 -2.91
CA ARG A 197 24.38 19.49 -3.70
C ARG A 197 25.62 19.46 -4.61
N CYS A 198 26.14 18.29 -4.97
CA CYS A 198 27.05 18.17 -6.12
C CYS A 198 26.26 18.38 -7.41
N SER A 199 25.85 19.61 -7.69
CA SER A 199 24.85 19.95 -8.71
C SER A 199 25.31 19.68 -10.16
N SER A 200 26.61 19.51 -10.38
CA SER A 200 27.17 19.21 -11.71
C SER A 200 27.57 17.74 -11.86
N LEU A 201 27.44 16.90 -10.82
CA LEU A 201 27.78 15.49 -10.86
C LEU A 201 26.82 14.81 -11.82
N LYS A 202 27.34 14.29 -12.92
CA LYS A 202 26.61 13.60 -13.99
C LYS A 202 26.64 12.09 -13.83
N SER A 203 27.79 11.56 -13.39
CA SER A 203 27.95 10.13 -13.21
C SER A 203 28.77 9.73 -12.00
N ILE A 204 28.46 8.57 -11.43
CA ILE A 204 29.25 7.94 -10.37
C ILE A 204 29.38 6.44 -10.61
N THR A 205 30.59 5.91 -10.45
CA THR A 205 30.86 4.47 -10.46
C THR A 205 31.09 3.96 -9.05
N LEU A 206 30.32 2.96 -8.64
CA LEU A 206 30.35 2.33 -7.32
C LEU A 206 31.17 1.04 -7.38
N GLY A 207 32.26 1.00 -6.62
CA GLY A 207 33.14 -0.16 -6.50
C GLY A 207 32.53 -1.34 -5.75
N SER A 208 33.12 -2.52 -5.94
CA SER A 208 32.62 -3.81 -5.46
C SER A 208 32.69 -4.02 -3.95
N GLY A 209 33.55 -3.27 -3.24
CA GLY A 209 33.69 -3.39 -1.79
C GLY A 209 32.55 -2.79 -0.98
N LEU A 210 31.63 -2.04 -1.60
CA LEU A 210 30.58 -1.33 -0.88
C LEU A 210 29.61 -2.28 -0.18
N THR A 211 29.50 -2.10 1.13
CA THR A 211 28.55 -2.82 1.99
C THR A 211 27.47 -1.90 2.57
N SER A 212 27.70 -0.58 2.56
CA SER A 212 26.77 0.41 3.10
C SER A 212 26.83 1.75 2.36
N ILE A 213 25.66 2.34 2.14
CA ILE A 213 25.49 3.69 1.58
C ILE A 213 24.53 4.44 2.49
N GLY A 214 24.98 5.59 2.99
CA GLY A 214 24.24 6.45 3.92
C GLY A 214 23.04 7.14 3.28
N GLN A 215 22.33 7.92 4.08
CA GLN A 215 21.11 8.60 3.65
C GLN A 215 21.39 9.85 2.82
N GLU A 216 20.48 10.20 1.90
CA GLU A 216 20.51 11.43 1.09
C GLU A 216 21.84 11.66 0.34
N VAL A 217 22.60 10.60 0.05
CA VAL A 217 23.97 10.70 -0.49
C VAL A 217 24.04 11.58 -1.74
N PHE A 218 23.00 11.57 -2.59
CA PHE A 218 22.92 12.37 -3.83
C PHE A 218 21.81 13.44 -3.81
N PHE A 219 21.32 13.87 -2.63
CA PHE A 219 20.26 14.87 -2.58
C PHE A 219 20.72 16.20 -3.20
N ARG A 220 19.95 16.71 -4.17
CA ARG A 220 20.27 17.91 -4.99
C ARG A 220 21.51 17.74 -5.90
N CYS A 221 21.84 16.51 -6.28
CA CYS A 221 22.69 16.25 -7.46
C CYS A 221 21.85 16.41 -8.74
N ASP A 222 21.49 17.65 -9.08
CA ASP A 222 20.47 17.95 -10.10
C ASP A 222 20.88 17.52 -11.53
N ALA A 223 22.16 17.26 -11.78
CA ALA A 223 22.69 16.79 -13.07
C ALA A 223 22.98 15.28 -13.14
N LEU A 224 22.80 14.55 -12.02
CA LEU A 224 23.13 13.12 -11.97
C LEU A 224 22.17 12.38 -12.91
N ASP A 225 22.72 11.64 -13.86
CA ASP A 225 21.93 10.84 -14.80
C ASP A 225 22.32 9.38 -14.74
N ASP A 226 23.58 9.04 -14.41
CA ASP A 226 24.07 7.66 -14.46
C ASP A 226 24.77 7.23 -13.15
N ILE A 227 24.36 6.08 -12.61
CA ILE A 227 25.03 5.39 -11.49
C ILE A 227 25.46 4.01 -12.00
N TYR A 228 26.76 3.77 -12.01
CA TYR A 228 27.35 2.50 -12.46
C TYR A 228 27.66 1.60 -11.26
N VAL A 229 27.23 0.35 -11.32
CA VAL A 229 27.49 -0.70 -10.33
C VAL A 229 28.34 -1.77 -10.97
N THR A 230 29.52 -2.05 -10.40
CA THR A 230 30.45 -3.06 -10.93
C THR A 230 30.29 -4.44 -10.31
N ASP A 231 29.54 -4.57 -9.21
CA ASP A 231 29.25 -5.84 -8.55
C ASP A 231 27.77 -5.93 -8.12
N LEU A 232 27.03 -6.82 -8.79
CA LEU A 232 25.62 -7.06 -8.53
C LEU A 232 25.37 -7.69 -7.15
N GLU A 233 26.21 -8.63 -6.72
CA GLU A 233 25.99 -9.34 -5.46
C GLU A 233 26.27 -8.42 -4.27
N ALA A 234 27.33 -7.61 -4.34
CA ALA A 234 27.60 -6.57 -3.36
C ALA A 234 26.41 -5.60 -3.26
N TRP A 235 25.95 -5.08 -4.41
CA TRP A 235 24.82 -4.15 -4.48
C TRP A 235 23.54 -4.69 -3.85
N LEU A 236 23.17 -5.95 -4.13
CA LEU A 236 21.98 -6.58 -3.56
C LEU A 236 22.07 -6.83 -2.04
N ASN A 237 23.28 -6.79 -1.50
CA ASN A 237 23.55 -6.93 -0.06
C ASN A 237 23.72 -5.60 0.68
N ILE A 238 23.73 -4.45 -0.01
CA ILE A 238 23.81 -3.13 0.63
C ILE A 238 22.56 -2.88 1.48
N SER A 239 22.78 -2.49 2.74
CA SER A 239 21.71 -2.09 3.65
C SER A 239 21.40 -0.60 3.49
N PHE A 240 20.22 -0.28 2.94
CA PHE A 240 19.65 1.06 2.98
C PHE A 240 18.84 1.22 4.27
N ILE A 241 19.47 1.72 5.35
CA ILE A 241 18.78 1.90 6.64
C ILE A 241 17.82 3.09 6.53
N LEU A 242 16.51 2.84 6.59
CA LEU A 242 15.49 3.86 6.89
C LEU A 242 15.30 3.92 8.42
N PRO A 243 15.09 5.10 9.04
CA PRO A 243 14.76 5.17 10.46
C PRO A 243 13.43 4.46 10.75
N ASP A 244 13.38 3.73 11.87
CA ASP A 244 12.15 3.09 12.36
C ASP A 244 11.00 4.10 12.47
N GLY A 245 9.86 3.81 11.82
CA GLY A 245 8.58 4.50 12.02
C GLY A 245 8.15 5.54 10.97
N TYR A 246 8.86 5.72 9.87
CA TYR A 246 8.39 6.56 8.75
C TYR A 246 7.54 5.76 7.74
N GLU A 247 6.22 5.75 7.93
CA GLU A 247 5.26 5.43 6.86
C GLU A 247 5.01 6.71 6.03
N LEU A 248 5.45 6.71 4.77
CA LEU A 248 5.32 7.87 3.89
C LEU A 248 3.95 7.89 3.20
N TRP A 249 3.23 9.01 3.31
CA TRP A 249 1.91 9.23 2.70
C TRP A 249 1.94 9.42 1.17
N GLU A 250 0.82 9.05 0.55
CA GLU A 250 0.63 8.57 -0.84
C GLU A 250 0.87 9.54 -2.01
N SER A 251 1.17 10.82 -1.79
CA SER A 251 1.14 11.81 -2.88
C SER A 251 2.48 12.43 -3.30
N GLU A 252 3.55 12.35 -2.50
CA GLU A 252 4.87 12.94 -2.84
C GLU A 252 6.09 12.13 -2.35
N ALA A 253 5.87 10.91 -1.87
CA ALA A 253 6.90 10.04 -1.29
C ALA A 253 7.77 9.32 -2.34
N HIS A 254 8.47 10.08 -3.18
CA HIS A 254 9.58 9.54 -3.95
C HIS A 254 10.74 9.27 -2.99
N GLY A 255 11.28 8.05 -2.95
CA GLY A 255 12.40 7.63 -2.09
C GLY A 255 13.55 8.62 -1.99
N THR A 256 13.42 9.62 -1.10
CA THR A 256 14.33 10.77 -0.95
C THR A 256 15.72 10.37 -0.45
N HIS A 257 15.91 9.09 -0.13
CA HIS A 257 17.13 8.57 0.46
C HIS A 257 17.86 7.55 -0.44
N HIS A 258 17.21 7.00 -1.48
CA HIS A 258 17.81 5.95 -2.30
C HIS A 258 18.59 6.54 -3.50
N PRO A 259 19.83 6.06 -3.79
CA PRO A 259 20.64 6.53 -4.93
C PRO A 259 19.88 6.57 -6.26
N ASN A 260 19.15 5.50 -6.55
CA ASN A 260 18.36 5.31 -7.78
C ASN A 260 17.20 6.32 -7.99
N ARG A 261 16.95 7.25 -7.06
CA ARG A 261 16.05 8.39 -7.32
C ARG A 261 16.71 9.46 -8.19
N TYR A 262 18.03 9.59 -8.08
CA TYR A 262 18.78 10.72 -8.60
C TYR A 262 19.47 10.42 -9.92
N GLY A 263 19.60 9.16 -10.33
CA GLY A 263 20.18 8.75 -11.60
C GLY A 263 19.68 7.36 -12.01
N LYS A 264 19.84 7.04 -13.29
CA LYS A 264 19.60 5.72 -13.88
C LYS A 264 20.66 4.75 -13.37
N LEU A 265 20.25 3.52 -13.07
CA LEU A 265 21.16 2.49 -12.61
C LEU A 265 21.65 1.66 -13.80
N HIS A 266 22.97 1.49 -13.89
CA HIS A 266 23.67 0.72 -14.90
C HIS A 266 24.50 -0.35 -14.19
N PHE A 267 24.23 -1.63 -14.47
CA PHE A 267 25.08 -2.71 -14.02
C PHE A 267 26.12 -3.01 -15.08
N LEU A 268 27.38 -3.15 -14.68
CA LEU A 268 28.49 -3.45 -15.57
C LEU A 268 28.96 -4.90 -15.35
N ASP A 269 29.37 -5.56 -16.43
CA ASP A 269 30.08 -6.84 -16.37
C ASP A 269 31.56 -6.66 -15.98
N GLU A 270 32.29 -7.77 -15.82
CA GLU A 270 33.72 -7.78 -15.49
C GLU A 270 34.62 -7.04 -16.53
N ASN A 271 34.09 -6.78 -17.73
CA ASN A 271 34.77 -6.06 -18.79
C ASN A 271 34.33 -4.59 -18.90
N GLY A 272 33.44 -4.13 -18.01
CA GLY A 272 32.90 -2.77 -18.01
C GLY A 272 31.77 -2.54 -19.02
N ASN A 273 31.17 -3.58 -19.60
CA ASN A 273 30.03 -3.45 -20.50
C ASN A 273 28.71 -3.45 -19.74
N GLU A 274 27.74 -2.67 -20.22
CA GLU A 274 26.41 -2.60 -19.62
C GLU A 274 25.63 -3.92 -19.74
N MET A 275 25.14 -4.42 -18.61
CA MET A 275 24.31 -5.60 -18.52
C MET A 275 22.86 -5.28 -18.87
N THR A 276 22.31 -5.99 -19.85
CA THR A 276 20.90 -5.92 -20.23
C THR A 276 20.07 -7.07 -19.67
N THR A 277 20.73 -8.08 -19.10
CA THR A 277 20.11 -9.25 -18.48
C THR A 277 20.75 -9.54 -17.14
N ILE A 278 19.95 -9.77 -16.11
CA ILE A 278 20.45 -10.03 -14.74
C ILE A 278 19.96 -11.39 -14.25
N VAL A 279 20.86 -12.13 -13.59
CA VAL A 279 20.53 -13.35 -12.84
C VAL A 279 20.72 -13.04 -11.37
N ILE A 280 19.66 -13.16 -10.57
CA ILE A 280 19.73 -12.93 -9.12
C ILE A 280 20.55 -14.07 -8.48
N PRO A 281 21.65 -13.76 -7.76
CA PRO A 281 22.48 -14.77 -7.12
C PRO A 281 21.69 -15.63 -6.11
N GLY A 282 22.07 -16.90 -5.96
CA GLY A 282 21.38 -17.84 -5.07
C GLY A 282 21.48 -17.49 -3.58
N SER A 283 22.42 -16.62 -3.19
CA SER A 283 22.57 -16.06 -1.85
C SER A 283 21.44 -15.06 -1.48
N VAL A 284 20.75 -14.50 -2.48
CA VAL A 284 19.73 -13.47 -2.28
C VAL A 284 18.37 -14.11 -1.97
N THR A 285 17.86 -13.88 -0.77
CA THR A 285 16.54 -14.38 -0.31
C THR A 285 15.42 -13.36 -0.47
N SER A 286 15.73 -12.09 -0.65
CA SER A 286 14.75 -11.03 -0.94
C SER A 286 15.36 -9.99 -1.87
N ILE A 287 14.62 -9.58 -2.89
CA ILE A 287 14.97 -8.39 -3.67
C ILE A 287 14.52 -7.19 -2.85
N ARG A 288 15.47 -6.35 -2.42
CA ARG A 288 15.21 -5.24 -1.49
C ARG A 288 14.51 -4.07 -2.19
N GLU A 289 14.05 -3.10 -1.38
CA GLU A 289 13.43 -1.87 -1.88
C GLU A 289 14.36 -1.17 -2.87
N MET A 290 13.80 -0.75 -4.01
CA MET A 290 14.48 0.00 -5.08
C MET A 290 15.72 -0.66 -5.70
N ALA A 291 16.01 -1.94 -5.43
CA ALA A 291 17.23 -2.63 -5.85
C ALA A 291 17.57 -2.46 -7.35
N PHE A 292 16.58 -2.44 -8.22
CA PHE A 292 16.69 -2.23 -9.67
C PHE A 292 15.86 -1.04 -10.17
N ALA A 293 15.40 -0.15 -9.28
CA ALA A 293 14.61 1.00 -9.69
C ALA A 293 15.38 1.84 -10.73
N GLY A 294 14.72 2.20 -11.83
CA GLY A 294 15.28 3.04 -12.88
C GLY A 294 16.32 2.35 -13.77
N CYS A 295 16.48 1.02 -13.73
CA CYS A 295 17.36 0.30 -14.65
C CYS A 295 16.81 0.33 -16.09
N LYS A 296 17.14 1.38 -16.85
CA LYS A 296 16.55 1.65 -18.17
C LYS A 296 16.94 0.62 -19.23
N SER A 297 18.13 0.03 -19.10
CA SER A 297 18.68 -0.94 -20.06
C SER A 297 18.34 -2.39 -19.72
N LEU A 298 17.76 -2.65 -18.54
CA LEU A 298 17.44 -4.00 -18.08
C LEU A 298 16.26 -4.55 -18.87
N THR A 299 16.52 -5.57 -19.69
CA THR A 299 15.51 -6.20 -20.57
C THR A 299 14.88 -7.44 -19.94
N SER A 300 15.62 -8.16 -19.10
CA SER A 300 15.14 -9.36 -18.42
C SER A 300 15.87 -9.62 -17.10
N VAL A 301 15.14 -10.25 -16.17
CA VAL A 301 15.66 -10.66 -14.86
C VAL A 301 15.27 -12.11 -14.59
N THR A 302 16.25 -12.93 -14.24
CA THR A 302 16.03 -14.29 -13.74
C THR A 302 16.04 -14.26 -12.22
N ILE A 303 14.87 -14.41 -11.61
CA ILE A 303 14.70 -14.48 -10.15
C ILE A 303 14.83 -15.94 -9.72
N GLY A 304 15.79 -16.24 -8.84
CA GLY A 304 16.01 -17.60 -8.34
C GLY A 304 14.93 -18.08 -7.36
N ASN A 305 14.77 -19.40 -7.23
CA ASN A 305 13.78 -20.06 -6.37
C ASN A 305 14.04 -19.93 -4.85
N HIS A 306 15.01 -19.11 -4.44
CA HIS A 306 15.30 -18.79 -3.03
C HIS A 306 14.72 -17.43 -2.62
N VAL A 307 14.29 -16.62 -3.59
CA VAL A 307 13.71 -15.30 -3.34
C VAL A 307 12.27 -15.47 -2.86
N THR A 308 11.98 -14.98 -1.66
CA THR A 308 10.65 -15.05 -1.04
C THR A 308 9.84 -13.77 -1.20
N SER A 309 10.49 -12.64 -1.45
CA SER A 309 9.82 -11.34 -1.57
C SER A 309 10.47 -10.41 -2.59
N ILE A 310 9.62 -9.67 -3.29
CA ILE A 310 10.00 -8.57 -4.17
C ILE A 310 9.65 -7.26 -3.46
N GLY A 311 10.65 -6.49 -3.09
CA GLY A 311 10.51 -5.28 -2.28
C GLY A 311 9.79 -4.13 -2.98
N LYS A 312 9.48 -3.11 -2.18
CA LYS A 312 8.86 -1.87 -2.66
C LYS A 312 9.70 -1.22 -3.76
N ASN A 313 9.08 -0.77 -4.85
CA ASN A 313 9.74 -0.14 -6.00
C ASN A 313 10.89 -0.95 -6.62
N ALA A 314 11.02 -2.26 -6.35
CA ALA A 314 12.21 -3.05 -6.69
C ALA A 314 12.66 -2.91 -8.15
N PHE A 315 11.73 -2.90 -9.09
CA PHE A 315 11.93 -2.73 -10.54
C PHE A 315 11.21 -1.50 -11.09
N SER A 316 10.82 -0.55 -10.25
CA SER A 316 10.08 0.64 -10.68
C SER A 316 10.84 1.42 -11.75
N GLY A 317 10.21 1.72 -12.89
CA GLY A 317 10.80 2.51 -13.97
C GLY A 317 11.86 1.77 -14.80
N CYS A 318 11.87 0.44 -14.82
CA CYS A 318 12.69 -0.34 -15.74
C CYS A 318 12.05 -0.34 -17.15
N ASP A 319 12.35 0.69 -17.95
CA ASP A 319 11.63 0.97 -19.20
C ASP A 319 11.73 -0.15 -20.24
N SER A 320 12.87 -0.85 -20.29
CA SER A 320 13.13 -1.95 -21.24
C SER A 320 12.74 -3.33 -20.72
N LEU A 321 12.31 -3.44 -19.45
CA LEU A 321 12.04 -4.72 -18.81
C LEU A 321 10.78 -5.34 -19.42
N SER A 322 11.00 -6.36 -20.25
CA SER A 322 9.94 -6.98 -21.07
C SER A 322 9.56 -8.38 -20.59
N ASN A 323 10.45 -9.03 -19.83
CA ASN A 323 10.25 -10.37 -19.30
C ASN A 323 10.73 -10.46 -17.85
N VAL A 324 9.80 -10.81 -16.96
CA VAL A 324 10.07 -11.17 -15.57
C VAL A 324 9.32 -12.47 -15.27
N GLN A 325 10.05 -13.48 -14.82
CA GLN A 325 9.46 -14.72 -14.31
C GLN A 325 9.48 -14.66 -12.78
N ILE A 326 8.30 -14.57 -12.17
CA ILE A 326 8.16 -14.60 -10.71
C ILE A 326 8.09 -16.08 -10.28
N PRO A 327 9.07 -16.60 -9.53
CA PRO A 327 9.10 -18.00 -9.15
C PRO A 327 8.10 -18.33 -8.04
N ASN A 328 7.70 -19.60 -7.94
CA ASN A 328 6.82 -20.14 -6.89
C ASN A 328 7.39 -20.05 -5.46
N SER A 329 8.59 -19.48 -5.27
CA SER A 329 9.13 -19.17 -3.95
C SER A 329 8.67 -17.81 -3.43
N VAL A 330 8.23 -16.91 -4.31
CA VAL A 330 7.81 -15.55 -3.94
C VAL A 330 6.41 -15.59 -3.33
N THR A 331 6.26 -14.99 -2.16
CA THR A 331 4.98 -14.86 -1.45
C THR A 331 4.43 -13.44 -1.49
N ILE A 332 5.30 -12.43 -1.66
CA ILE A 332 4.92 -11.01 -1.59
C ILE A 332 5.49 -10.23 -2.77
N ILE A 333 4.62 -9.47 -3.44
CA ILE A 333 4.98 -8.43 -4.42
C ILE A 333 4.69 -7.07 -3.80
N GLY A 334 5.74 -6.29 -3.52
CA GLY A 334 5.65 -5.04 -2.76
C GLY A 334 5.00 -3.87 -3.51
N TYR A 335 4.76 -2.78 -2.76
CA TYR A 335 4.27 -1.50 -3.26
C TYR A 335 5.09 -1.05 -4.49
N SER A 336 4.42 -0.75 -5.61
CA SER A 336 5.05 -0.27 -6.85
C SER A 336 6.21 -1.12 -7.36
N ALA A 337 6.28 -2.42 -7.03
CA ALA A 337 7.41 -3.28 -7.37
C ALA A 337 7.82 -3.23 -8.84
N PHE A 338 6.86 -3.16 -9.77
CA PHE A 338 7.05 -3.05 -11.22
C PHE A 338 6.39 -1.79 -11.80
N TYR A 339 6.18 -0.75 -10.98
CA TYR A 339 5.57 0.51 -11.41
C TYR A 339 6.28 1.12 -12.62
N ARG A 340 5.53 1.55 -13.64
CA ARG A 340 6.09 2.10 -14.90
C ARG A 340 7.16 1.20 -15.53
N CYS A 341 6.85 -0.08 -15.70
CA CYS A 341 7.61 -0.96 -16.60
C CYS A 341 6.84 -1.10 -17.94
N PRO A 342 6.92 -0.10 -18.84
CA PRO A 342 6.07 -0.02 -20.03
C PRO A 342 6.33 -1.13 -21.05
N SER A 343 7.49 -1.78 -21.04
CA SER A 343 7.81 -2.88 -21.96
C SER A 343 7.33 -4.26 -21.49
N LEU A 344 6.82 -4.39 -20.25
CA LEU A 344 6.37 -5.67 -19.72
C LEU A 344 5.16 -6.15 -20.53
N THR A 345 5.23 -7.37 -21.08
CA THR A 345 4.24 -7.87 -22.06
C THR A 345 3.21 -8.83 -21.47
N SER A 346 3.60 -9.59 -20.45
CA SER A 346 2.72 -10.52 -19.74
C SER A 346 3.15 -10.61 -18.28
N ILE A 347 2.18 -10.91 -17.41
CA ILE A 347 2.40 -11.07 -15.97
C ILE A 347 1.86 -12.44 -15.57
N VAL A 348 2.74 -13.27 -14.98
CA VAL A 348 2.34 -14.54 -14.37
C VAL A 348 2.59 -14.43 -12.87
N ILE A 349 1.50 -14.36 -12.10
CA ILE A 349 1.54 -14.39 -10.64
C ILE A 349 1.43 -15.86 -10.19
N PRO A 350 2.47 -16.42 -9.54
CA PRO A 350 2.44 -17.82 -9.13
C PRO A 350 1.49 -18.09 -7.95
N ASP A 351 1.12 -19.36 -7.77
CA ASP A 351 0.24 -19.83 -6.69
C ASP A 351 0.77 -19.56 -5.27
N SER A 352 2.04 -19.25 -5.11
CA SER A 352 2.66 -18.94 -3.82
C SER A 352 2.45 -17.49 -3.37
N VAL A 353 2.13 -16.58 -4.29
CA VAL A 353 1.96 -15.16 -3.97
C VAL A 353 0.65 -14.97 -3.22
N THR A 354 0.71 -14.37 -2.04
CA THR A 354 -0.46 -14.09 -1.22
C THR A 354 -0.91 -12.63 -1.32
N SER A 355 0.00 -11.71 -1.64
CA SER A 355 -0.28 -10.27 -1.66
C SER A 355 0.38 -9.56 -2.84
N ILE A 356 -0.41 -8.74 -3.53
CA ILE A 356 0.02 -7.77 -4.56
C ILE A 356 -0.17 -6.36 -4.00
N GLY A 357 0.92 -5.62 -3.83
CA GLY A 357 0.95 -4.28 -3.23
C GLY A 357 0.35 -3.17 -4.10
N TRP A 358 0.11 -2.01 -3.48
CA TRP A 358 -0.43 -0.83 -4.17
C TRP A 358 0.40 -0.49 -5.40
N ARG A 359 -0.26 -0.20 -6.52
CA ARG A 359 0.40 0.21 -7.77
C ARG A 359 1.49 -0.75 -8.26
N ALA A 360 1.50 -2.02 -7.82
CA ALA A 360 2.59 -2.97 -8.08
C ALA A 360 2.93 -3.08 -9.57
N PHE A 361 1.93 -3.05 -10.45
CA PHE A 361 2.08 -3.10 -11.91
C PHE A 361 1.48 -1.87 -12.59
N ALA A 362 1.24 -0.76 -11.87
CA ALA A 362 0.62 0.41 -12.48
C ALA A 362 1.51 1.01 -13.59
N PHE A 363 0.88 1.47 -14.66
CA PHE A 363 1.53 2.00 -15.88
C PHE A 363 2.42 0.97 -16.60
N CYS A 364 2.14 -0.33 -16.45
CA CYS A 364 2.69 -1.37 -17.32
C CYS A 364 1.89 -1.45 -18.64
N GLU A 365 2.06 -0.43 -19.47
CA GLU A 365 1.18 -0.17 -20.61
C GLU A 365 1.23 -1.23 -21.72
N SER A 366 2.28 -2.05 -21.84
CA SER A 366 2.34 -3.12 -22.86
C SER A 366 1.80 -4.49 -22.40
N VAL A 367 1.34 -4.62 -21.15
CA VAL A 367 0.84 -5.90 -20.65
C VAL A 367 -0.44 -6.26 -21.39
N THR A 368 -0.42 -7.40 -22.07
CA THR A 368 -1.59 -7.92 -22.81
C THR A 368 -2.31 -9.03 -22.07
N SER A 369 -1.60 -9.75 -21.19
CA SER A 369 -2.17 -10.86 -20.43
C SER A 369 -1.68 -10.90 -18.98
N VAL A 370 -2.58 -11.28 -18.09
CA VAL A 370 -2.29 -11.48 -16.65
C VAL A 370 -2.82 -12.84 -16.22
N THR A 371 -2.00 -13.65 -15.55
CA THR A 371 -2.44 -14.86 -14.86
C THR A 371 -2.37 -14.65 -13.36
N ILE A 372 -3.45 -14.93 -12.63
CA ILE A 372 -3.51 -14.82 -11.17
C ILE A 372 -3.49 -16.22 -10.55
N GLY A 373 -2.46 -16.50 -9.75
CA GLY A 373 -2.32 -17.74 -9.00
C GLY A 373 -3.30 -17.84 -7.83
N LYS A 374 -3.66 -19.06 -7.45
CA LYS A 374 -4.72 -19.31 -6.45
C LYS A 374 -4.36 -18.90 -5.02
N GLY A 375 -3.09 -18.64 -4.74
CA GLY A 375 -2.66 -18.19 -3.41
C GLY A 375 -2.96 -16.73 -3.11
N VAL A 376 -3.30 -15.93 -4.13
CA VAL A 376 -3.52 -14.50 -3.96
C VAL A 376 -4.77 -14.28 -3.10
N THR A 377 -4.61 -13.59 -1.98
CA THR A 377 -5.72 -13.22 -1.09
C THR A 377 -5.98 -11.72 -1.06
N VAL A 378 -5.01 -10.90 -1.49
CA VAL A 378 -5.12 -9.44 -1.49
C VAL A 378 -4.51 -8.85 -2.76
N ILE A 379 -5.29 -7.97 -3.42
CA ILE A 379 -4.83 -7.09 -4.49
C ILE A 379 -5.14 -5.65 -4.09
N GLN A 380 -4.10 -4.91 -3.73
CA GLN A 380 -4.22 -3.52 -3.26
C GLN A 380 -4.65 -2.56 -4.37
N SER A 381 -5.09 -1.37 -3.98
CA SER A 381 -5.62 -0.37 -4.91
C SER A 381 -4.61 0.04 -6.00
N ASP A 382 -5.13 0.44 -7.17
CA ASP A 382 -4.33 0.82 -8.34
C ASP A 382 -3.32 -0.25 -8.82
N ALA A 383 -3.32 -1.49 -8.33
CA ALA A 383 -2.29 -2.49 -8.66
C ALA A 383 -2.06 -2.66 -10.16
N PHE A 384 -3.12 -2.55 -10.97
CA PHE A 384 -3.10 -2.64 -12.44
C PHE A 384 -3.56 -1.33 -13.12
N ARG A 385 -3.46 -0.19 -12.42
CA ARG A 385 -3.84 1.11 -12.96
C ARG A 385 -3.10 1.41 -14.27
N ASP A 386 -3.82 1.92 -15.27
CA ASP A 386 -3.27 2.30 -16.58
C ASP A 386 -2.57 1.14 -17.33
N CYS A 387 -2.86 -0.13 -16.96
CA CYS A 387 -2.53 -1.32 -17.77
C CYS A 387 -3.55 -1.50 -18.91
N SER A 388 -3.70 -0.46 -19.72
CA SER A 388 -4.82 -0.30 -20.66
C SER A 388 -4.83 -1.28 -21.85
N ASN A 389 -3.73 -2.01 -22.10
CA ASN A 389 -3.65 -3.01 -23.16
C ASN A 389 -3.94 -4.45 -22.69
N ILE A 390 -4.32 -4.67 -21.42
CA ILE A 390 -4.72 -6.00 -20.95
C ILE A 390 -5.93 -6.44 -21.78
N LYS A 391 -5.76 -7.57 -22.47
CA LYS A 391 -6.80 -8.22 -23.28
C LYS A 391 -7.38 -9.41 -22.54
N ASP A 392 -6.53 -10.16 -21.84
CA ASP A 392 -6.88 -11.45 -21.28
C ASP A 392 -6.39 -11.56 -19.83
N VAL A 393 -7.27 -12.00 -18.93
CA VAL A 393 -6.95 -12.33 -17.54
C VAL A 393 -7.32 -13.77 -17.28
N TYR A 394 -6.40 -14.55 -16.71
CA TYR A 394 -6.58 -15.99 -16.51
C TYR A 394 -6.58 -16.35 -15.02
N ILE A 395 -7.57 -17.17 -14.63
CA ILE A 395 -7.67 -17.80 -13.31
C ILE A 395 -8.00 -19.28 -13.46
N LYS A 396 -7.65 -20.08 -12.45
CA LYS A 396 -7.94 -21.53 -12.40
C LYS A 396 -8.79 -21.96 -11.21
N ASP A 397 -8.95 -21.09 -10.22
CA ASP A 397 -9.62 -21.40 -8.96
C ASP A 397 -10.63 -20.29 -8.64
N VAL A 398 -11.91 -20.61 -8.82
CA VAL A 398 -13.03 -19.67 -8.67
C VAL A 398 -13.25 -19.30 -7.20
N GLU A 399 -13.05 -20.24 -6.27
CA GLU A 399 -13.22 -19.98 -4.84
C GLU A 399 -12.12 -19.05 -4.34
N ALA A 400 -10.87 -19.29 -4.73
CA ALA A 400 -9.77 -18.38 -4.43
C ALA A 400 -10.02 -16.99 -5.03
N TRP A 401 -10.40 -16.93 -6.32
CA TRP A 401 -10.71 -15.67 -7.01
C TRP A 401 -11.79 -14.85 -6.31
N ALA A 402 -12.89 -15.51 -5.90
CA ALA A 402 -14.01 -14.85 -5.22
C ALA A 402 -13.66 -14.34 -3.80
N ASN A 403 -12.63 -14.91 -3.18
CA ASN A 403 -12.20 -14.56 -1.83
C ASN A 403 -11.07 -13.51 -1.80
N ILE A 404 -10.63 -12.99 -2.95
CA ILE A 404 -9.64 -11.91 -3.00
C ILE A 404 -10.23 -10.62 -2.43
N SER A 405 -9.48 -9.99 -1.52
CA SER A 405 -9.73 -8.62 -1.10
C SER A 405 -9.13 -7.64 -2.12
N PHE A 406 -9.98 -6.97 -2.89
CA PHE A 406 -9.60 -5.89 -3.81
C PHE A 406 -9.64 -4.54 -3.07
N GLY A 407 -8.63 -3.69 -3.26
CA GLY A 407 -8.55 -2.38 -2.62
C GLY A 407 -9.59 -1.36 -3.15
N ASP A 408 -10.08 -0.49 -2.24
CA ASP A 408 -11.26 0.38 -2.39
C ASP A 408 -11.20 1.48 -3.48
N LEU A 409 -10.03 1.73 -4.09
CA LEU A 409 -9.88 2.76 -5.13
C LEU A 409 -9.87 2.09 -6.50
N TYR A 410 -10.59 2.70 -7.45
CA TYR A 410 -10.75 2.25 -8.84
C TYR A 410 -9.45 1.66 -9.42
N TYR A 411 -9.53 0.62 -10.26
CA TYR A 411 -8.42 -0.05 -10.98
C TYR A 411 -7.58 -1.12 -10.24
N ALA A 412 -8.08 -1.71 -9.15
CA ALA A 412 -7.46 -2.91 -8.55
C ALA A 412 -7.73 -4.19 -9.37
N HIS A 413 -8.91 -4.30 -10.00
CA HIS A 413 -9.31 -5.49 -10.75
C HIS A 413 -8.48 -5.65 -12.03
N PRO A 414 -7.69 -6.74 -12.19
CA PRO A 414 -6.89 -6.94 -13.40
C PRO A 414 -7.75 -7.09 -14.66
N ASN A 415 -9.01 -7.53 -14.52
CA ASN A 415 -9.99 -7.66 -15.62
C ASN A 415 -10.74 -6.35 -15.93
N TRP A 416 -10.33 -5.21 -15.37
CA TRP A 416 -10.97 -3.92 -15.67
C TRP A 416 -10.90 -3.52 -17.16
N TYR A 417 -9.79 -3.88 -17.83
CA TYR A 417 -9.59 -3.56 -19.25
C TYR A 417 -9.80 -4.77 -20.19
N GLY A 418 -9.70 -5.99 -19.66
CA GLY A 418 -9.64 -7.23 -20.44
C GLY A 418 -10.82 -8.18 -20.23
N THR A 419 -10.78 -9.31 -20.93
CA THR A 419 -11.70 -10.44 -20.79
C THR A 419 -11.18 -11.34 -19.68
N LEU A 420 -12.06 -11.76 -18.77
CA LEU A 420 -11.73 -12.80 -17.80
C LEU A 420 -11.93 -14.19 -18.43
N HIS A 421 -10.92 -15.04 -18.30
CA HIS A 421 -10.90 -16.43 -18.71
C HIS A 421 -10.74 -17.31 -17.48
N ILE A 422 -11.69 -18.22 -17.29
CA ILE A 422 -11.67 -19.24 -16.24
C ILE A 422 -11.24 -20.53 -16.91
N LEU A 423 -10.13 -21.10 -16.46
CA LEU A 423 -9.58 -22.34 -17.02
C LEU A 423 -9.79 -23.51 -16.06
N ASP A 424 -10.11 -24.69 -16.60
CA ASP A 424 -10.18 -25.93 -15.85
C ASP A 424 -8.78 -26.52 -15.56
N GLU A 425 -8.73 -27.70 -14.92
CA GLU A 425 -7.47 -28.40 -14.61
C GLU A 425 -6.67 -28.80 -15.87
N ASN A 426 -7.34 -28.91 -17.03
CA ASN A 426 -6.73 -29.23 -18.31
C ASN A 426 -6.28 -27.97 -19.09
N GLY A 427 -6.64 -26.77 -18.61
CA GLY A 427 -6.37 -25.50 -19.29
C GLY A 427 -7.42 -25.12 -20.34
N GLU A 428 -8.57 -25.79 -20.35
CA GLU A 428 -9.70 -25.48 -21.23
C GLU A 428 -10.61 -24.42 -20.60
N GLU A 429 -11.25 -23.61 -21.42
CA GLU A 429 -12.11 -22.52 -20.96
C GLU A 429 -13.44 -23.03 -20.40
N VAL A 430 -13.79 -22.59 -19.19
CA VAL A 430 -15.05 -22.93 -18.53
C VAL A 430 -16.18 -22.10 -19.14
N THR A 431 -17.18 -22.77 -19.70
CA THR A 431 -18.39 -22.14 -20.24
C THR A 431 -19.61 -22.31 -19.31
N ASP A 432 -19.65 -23.42 -18.58
CA ASP A 432 -20.73 -23.76 -17.65
C ASP A 432 -20.21 -23.64 -16.21
N LEU A 433 -20.35 -22.45 -15.63
CA LEU A 433 -19.78 -22.13 -14.34
C LEU A 433 -20.73 -22.51 -13.21
N VAL A 434 -20.26 -23.36 -12.30
CA VAL A 434 -20.88 -23.57 -10.99
C VAL A 434 -20.06 -22.81 -9.96
N ILE A 435 -20.66 -21.80 -9.32
CA ILE A 435 -19.99 -21.09 -8.23
C ILE A 435 -19.82 -22.07 -7.04
N PRO A 436 -18.62 -22.19 -6.45
CA PRO A 436 -18.40 -23.10 -5.33
C PRO A 436 -19.23 -22.77 -4.10
N GLU A 437 -19.70 -23.78 -3.37
CA GLU A 437 -20.49 -23.65 -2.12
C GLU A 437 -19.73 -22.92 -0.98
N GLY A 438 -18.40 -22.79 -1.08
CA GLY A 438 -17.61 -21.97 -0.15
C GLY A 438 -17.78 -20.46 -0.35
N VAL A 439 -18.32 -20.03 -1.49
CA VAL A 439 -18.51 -18.62 -1.83
C VAL A 439 -19.82 -18.12 -1.25
N THR A 440 -19.74 -17.12 -0.37
CA THR A 440 -20.94 -16.46 0.19
C THR A 440 -21.25 -15.12 -0.47
N ASN A 441 -20.24 -14.47 -1.04
CA ASN A 441 -20.35 -13.16 -1.68
C ASN A 441 -19.66 -13.18 -3.03
N ILE A 442 -20.31 -12.62 -4.05
CA ILE A 442 -19.70 -12.35 -5.33
C ILE A 442 -19.40 -10.84 -5.36
N PRO A 443 -18.13 -10.42 -5.21
CA PRO A 443 -17.77 -9.01 -5.16
C PRO A 443 -18.03 -8.26 -6.46
N ASP A 444 -17.95 -6.93 -6.36
CA ASP A 444 -18.07 -6.02 -7.50
C ASP A 444 -17.07 -6.42 -8.60
N HIS A 445 -17.52 -6.37 -9.87
CA HIS A 445 -16.72 -6.65 -11.06
C HIS A 445 -16.03 -8.03 -11.15
N LEU A 446 -16.31 -8.98 -10.24
CA LEU A 446 -15.54 -10.23 -10.12
C LEU A 446 -15.45 -11.05 -11.42
N PHE A 447 -16.58 -11.21 -12.12
CA PHE A 447 -16.69 -11.90 -13.41
C PHE A 447 -17.00 -10.95 -14.57
N HIS A 448 -16.71 -9.65 -14.39
CA HIS A 448 -16.89 -8.66 -15.42
C HIS A 448 -16.19 -9.07 -16.72
N ASN A 449 -16.92 -8.95 -17.83
CA ASN A 449 -16.44 -9.23 -19.18
C ASN A 449 -15.94 -10.68 -19.36
N CYS A 450 -16.51 -11.65 -18.63
CA CYS A 450 -16.25 -13.08 -18.83
C CYS A 450 -17.10 -13.63 -19.99
N LYS A 451 -16.60 -13.48 -21.22
CA LYS A 451 -17.38 -13.70 -22.46
C LYS A 451 -17.62 -15.16 -22.82
N ALA A 452 -16.91 -16.10 -22.22
CA ALA A 452 -17.05 -17.51 -22.52
C ALA A 452 -18.19 -18.20 -21.74
N LEU A 453 -18.67 -17.57 -20.66
CA LEU A 453 -19.75 -18.13 -19.86
C LEU A 453 -21.04 -18.19 -20.66
N THR A 454 -21.56 -19.41 -20.83
CA THR A 454 -22.86 -19.72 -21.43
C THR A 454 -23.91 -19.99 -20.38
N SER A 455 -23.52 -20.58 -19.24
CA SER A 455 -24.40 -20.82 -18.12
C SER A 455 -23.72 -20.58 -16.78
N VAL A 456 -24.47 -20.08 -15.79
CA VAL A 456 -24.00 -19.87 -14.42
C VAL A 456 -24.98 -20.46 -13.41
N VAL A 457 -24.47 -21.22 -12.45
CA VAL A 457 -25.20 -21.72 -11.28
C VAL A 457 -24.68 -21.00 -10.04
N ILE A 458 -25.56 -20.21 -9.41
CA ILE A 458 -25.35 -19.54 -8.13
C ILE A 458 -25.93 -20.43 -7.03
N PRO A 459 -25.14 -21.02 -6.12
CA PRO A 459 -25.61 -21.93 -5.08
C PRO A 459 -26.31 -21.21 -3.92
N ASP A 460 -26.87 -21.99 -2.99
CA ASP A 460 -27.56 -21.48 -1.79
C ASP A 460 -26.61 -20.78 -0.81
N SER A 461 -25.30 -21.03 -0.89
CA SER A 461 -24.31 -20.33 -0.07
C SER A 461 -24.20 -18.85 -0.40
N VAL A 462 -24.47 -18.45 -1.65
CA VAL A 462 -24.30 -17.07 -2.13
C VAL A 462 -25.46 -16.21 -1.66
N ILE A 463 -25.16 -15.26 -0.77
CA ILE A 463 -26.14 -14.34 -0.20
C ILE A 463 -26.22 -13.01 -0.96
N HIS A 464 -25.18 -12.64 -1.71
CA HIS A 464 -25.13 -11.36 -2.40
C HIS A 464 -24.23 -11.35 -3.65
N ILE A 465 -24.70 -10.61 -4.66
CA ILE A 465 -24.02 -10.33 -5.92
C ILE A 465 -23.78 -8.82 -6.04
N GLY A 466 -22.51 -8.44 -6.17
CA GLY A 466 -22.03 -7.06 -6.22
C GLY A 466 -22.27 -6.33 -7.53
N GLU A 467 -21.91 -5.05 -7.55
CA GLU A 467 -22.05 -4.15 -8.69
C GLU A 467 -21.29 -4.69 -9.90
N SER A 468 -21.97 -4.75 -11.05
CA SER A 468 -21.36 -5.20 -12.31
C SER A 468 -20.65 -6.56 -12.25
N ALA A 469 -20.97 -7.42 -11.27
CA ALA A 469 -20.28 -8.68 -11.01
C ALA A 469 -20.20 -9.60 -12.23
N PHE A 470 -21.25 -9.67 -13.05
CA PHE A 470 -21.32 -10.42 -14.31
C PHE A 470 -21.56 -9.50 -15.52
N ALA A 471 -21.29 -8.19 -15.39
CA ALA A 471 -21.52 -7.27 -16.50
C ALA A 471 -20.69 -7.67 -17.73
N TYR A 472 -21.29 -7.57 -18.91
CA TYR A 472 -20.72 -7.90 -20.22
C TYR A 472 -20.28 -9.36 -20.39
N CYS A 473 -20.86 -10.30 -19.63
CA CYS A 473 -20.83 -11.73 -19.95
C CYS A 473 -21.74 -12.00 -21.16
N SER A 474 -21.31 -11.59 -22.35
CA SER A 474 -22.17 -11.44 -23.53
C SER A 474 -22.69 -12.75 -24.13
N SER A 475 -22.15 -13.90 -23.73
CA SER A 475 -22.62 -15.22 -24.17
C SER A 475 -23.48 -15.93 -23.13
N LEU A 476 -23.77 -15.28 -22.00
CA LEU A 476 -24.48 -15.88 -20.88
C LEU A 476 -25.96 -16.04 -21.23
N GLU A 477 -26.38 -17.26 -21.55
CA GLU A 477 -27.74 -17.60 -21.99
C GLU A 477 -28.64 -18.07 -20.83
N SER A 478 -28.05 -18.53 -19.72
CA SER A 478 -28.82 -19.05 -18.59
C SER A 478 -28.16 -18.78 -17.24
N ILE A 479 -28.96 -18.36 -16.26
CA ILE A 479 -28.52 -18.23 -14.87
C ILE A 479 -29.50 -18.90 -13.91
N THR A 480 -28.97 -19.77 -13.04
CA THR A 480 -29.73 -20.46 -12.02
C THR A 480 -29.39 -19.88 -10.65
N PHE A 481 -30.41 -19.46 -9.90
CA PHE A 481 -30.26 -18.92 -8.55
C PHE A 481 -30.74 -19.92 -7.49
N GLY A 482 -29.86 -20.23 -6.55
CA GLY A 482 -30.20 -20.85 -5.28
C GLY A 482 -31.18 -20.02 -4.45
N ASP A 483 -31.58 -20.55 -3.31
CA ASP A 483 -32.53 -19.93 -2.38
C ASP A 483 -31.85 -18.95 -1.41
N GLY A 484 -30.52 -18.95 -1.33
CA GLY A 484 -29.76 -18.10 -0.41
C GLY A 484 -29.63 -16.63 -0.81
N ILE A 485 -29.90 -16.26 -2.06
CA ILE A 485 -29.66 -14.91 -2.57
C ILE A 485 -30.58 -13.86 -1.90
N LYS A 486 -29.99 -12.81 -1.33
CA LYS A 486 -30.72 -11.74 -0.61
C LYS A 486 -30.50 -10.35 -1.19
N SER A 487 -29.45 -10.11 -1.96
CA SER A 487 -29.26 -8.82 -2.63
C SER A 487 -28.45 -8.93 -3.91
N VAL A 488 -28.87 -8.16 -4.90
CA VAL A 488 -28.20 -8.02 -6.20
C VAL A 488 -28.04 -6.52 -6.46
N ASP A 489 -26.80 -6.09 -6.68
CA ASP A 489 -26.46 -4.68 -6.84
C ASP A 489 -26.57 -4.20 -8.29
N GLU A 490 -26.31 -2.90 -8.49
CA GLU A 490 -26.56 -2.24 -9.77
C GLU A 490 -25.75 -2.89 -10.89
N SER A 491 -26.37 -3.00 -12.06
CA SER A 491 -25.71 -3.47 -13.27
C SER A 491 -25.05 -4.85 -13.18
N ALA A 492 -25.37 -5.66 -12.15
CA ALA A 492 -24.76 -6.98 -11.93
C ALA A 492 -24.74 -7.86 -13.19
N PHE A 493 -25.78 -7.77 -14.03
CA PHE A 493 -25.89 -8.51 -15.29
C PHE A 493 -25.86 -7.64 -16.54
N TYR A 494 -25.53 -6.35 -16.43
CA TYR A 494 -25.59 -5.40 -17.55
C TYR A 494 -24.80 -5.88 -18.77
N GLY A 495 -25.40 -5.90 -19.95
CA GLY A 495 -24.70 -6.30 -21.19
C GLY A 495 -24.49 -7.81 -21.37
N CYS A 496 -25.14 -8.66 -20.56
CA CYS A 496 -25.30 -10.08 -20.86
C CYS A 496 -26.27 -10.32 -22.04
N ASP A 497 -26.33 -11.56 -22.54
CA ASP A 497 -27.25 -11.96 -23.63
C ASP A 497 -28.72 -11.71 -23.26
N ASP A 498 -29.55 -11.40 -24.25
CA ASP A 498 -30.97 -11.14 -24.05
C ASP A 498 -31.73 -12.37 -23.50
N ALA A 499 -31.20 -13.58 -23.67
CA ALA A 499 -31.81 -14.84 -23.24
C ALA A 499 -32.02 -14.98 -21.72
N ILE A 500 -31.22 -14.32 -20.88
CA ILE A 500 -31.42 -14.34 -19.42
C ILE A 500 -32.51 -13.37 -18.95
N TYR A 501 -32.99 -12.50 -19.83
CA TYR A 501 -33.95 -11.46 -19.48
C TYR A 501 -35.37 -11.84 -19.82
N THR A 502 -36.28 -11.56 -18.89
CA THR A 502 -37.73 -11.66 -19.14
C THR A 502 -38.39 -10.32 -18.84
N GLU A 503 -39.17 -9.80 -19.80
CA GLU A 503 -40.00 -8.63 -19.57
C GLU A 503 -41.43 -9.04 -19.17
N TYR A 504 -41.91 -8.52 -18.04
CA TYR A 504 -43.27 -8.70 -17.56
C TYR A 504 -43.88 -7.37 -17.14
N GLN A 505 -44.91 -6.95 -17.87
CA GLN A 505 -45.67 -5.72 -17.60
C GLN A 505 -44.79 -4.47 -17.43
N SER A 506 -43.84 -4.26 -18.36
CA SER A 506 -42.90 -3.12 -18.34
C SER A 506 -41.86 -3.13 -17.22
N VAL A 507 -41.54 -4.31 -16.67
CA VAL A 507 -40.41 -4.55 -15.76
C VAL A 507 -39.59 -5.71 -16.29
N LYS A 508 -38.26 -5.64 -16.15
CA LYS A 508 -37.32 -6.68 -16.52
C LYS A 508 -36.90 -7.51 -15.31
N TYR A 509 -36.78 -8.80 -15.55
CA TYR A 509 -36.31 -9.82 -14.63
C TYR A 509 -35.11 -10.55 -15.23
N VAL A 510 -34.31 -11.15 -14.36
CA VAL A 510 -33.22 -12.08 -14.70
C VAL A 510 -33.53 -13.44 -14.08
N GLY A 511 -33.32 -14.51 -14.85
CA GLY A 511 -33.56 -15.88 -14.42
C GLY A 511 -33.24 -16.91 -15.50
N ASN A 512 -33.82 -18.10 -15.37
CA ASN A 512 -33.73 -19.17 -16.36
C ASN A 512 -35.12 -19.63 -16.82
N ALA A 513 -35.18 -20.67 -17.65
CA ALA A 513 -36.44 -21.20 -18.16
C ALA A 513 -37.39 -21.74 -17.07
N GLN A 514 -36.85 -22.18 -15.91
CA GLN A 514 -37.63 -22.73 -14.80
C GLN A 514 -38.18 -21.64 -13.88
N ASN A 515 -37.42 -20.57 -13.66
CA ASN A 515 -37.86 -19.37 -12.96
C ASN A 515 -37.35 -18.11 -13.69
N PRO A 516 -38.09 -17.63 -14.71
CA PRO A 516 -37.71 -16.43 -15.46
C PRO A 516 -37.87 -15.13 -14.68
N TYR A 517 -38.50 -15.17 -13.50
CA TYR A 517 -38.84 -14.00 -12.70
C TYR A 517 -38.02 -13.88 -11.41
N ALA A 518 -36.94 -14.66 -11.27
CA ALA A 518 -36.20 -14.80 -10.02
C ALA A 518 -35.70 -13.47 -9.45
N ILE A 519 -35.04 -12.64 -10.26
CA ILE A 519 -34.47 -11.35 -9.83
C ILE A 519 -35.11 -10.22 -10.62
N LEU A 520 -35.80 -9.30 -9.95
CA LEU A 520 -36.37 -8.10 -10.58
C LEU A 520 -35.30 -7.02 -10.67
N ILE A 521 -34.89 -6.65 -11.90
CA ILE A 521 -33.75 -5.76 -12.12
C ILE A 521 -34.11 -4.34 -12.53
N GLY A 522 -35.30 -4.08 -13.06
CA GLY A 522 -35.60 -2.73 -13.53
C GLY A 522 -36.94 -2.50 -14.19
N ALA A 523 -37.57 -1.37 -13.90
CA ALA A 523 -38.67 -0.86 -14.70
C ALA A 523 -38.18 -0.41 -16.09
N VAL A 524 -38.78 -0.95 -17.15
CA VAL A 524 -38.54 -0.55 -18.55
C VAL A 524 -39.08 0.85 -18.80
N ASN A 525 -40.17 1.21 -18.12
CA ASN A 525 -40.81 2.51 -18.24
C ASN A 525 -40.97 3.17 -16.87
N ARG A 526 -40.36 4.35 -16.68
CA ARG A 526 -40.45 5.12 -15.43
C ARG A 526 -41.82 5.79 -15.19
N LYS A 527 -42.80 5.61 -16.09
CA LYS A 527 -44.17 6.14 -15.99
C LYS A 527 -45.15 5.24 -15.23
N LEU A 528 -44.70 4.12 -14.66
CA LEU A 528 -45.54 3.22 -13.86
C LEU A 528 -46.27 3.99 -12.75
N SER A 529 -47.59 3.80 -12.65
CA SER A 529 -48.43 4.41 -11.61
C SER A 529 -48.74 3.44 -10.47
N THR A 530 -49.14 2.21 -10.80
CA THR A 530 -49.35 1.11 -9.86
C THR A 530 -48.76 -0.16 -10.42
N TYR A 531 -48.11 -0.98 -9.60
CA TYR A 531 -47.50 -2.23 -10.06
C TYR A 531 -47.63 -3.36 -9.04
N GLN A 532 -47.79 -4.59 -9.54
CA GLN A 532 -47.74 -5.81 -8.75
C GLN A 532 -46.55 -6.64 -9.21
N ILE A 533 -45.60 -6.86 -8.32
CA ILE A 533 -44.42 -7.67 -8.60
C ILE A 533 -44.83 -9.13 -8.79
N HIS A 534 -44.15 -9.83 -9.71
CA HIS A 534 -44.47 -11.22 -10.02
C HIS A 534 -44.31 -12.13 -8.78
N PRO A 535 -45.23 -13.07 -8.49
CA PRO A 535 -45.18 -13.90 -7.27
C PRO A 535 -43.89 -14.71 -7.09
N ASP A 536 -43.26 -15.13 -8.18
CA ASP A 536 -42.03 -15.95 -8.16
C ASP A 536 -40.74 -15.13 -7.96
N THR A 537 -40.86 -13.83 -7.68
CA THR A 537 -39.72 -12.94 -7.45
C THR A 537 -39.06 -13.24 -6.11
N LYS A 538 -37.76 -13.55 -6.12
CA LYS A 538 -36.96 -13.72 -4.90
C LYS A 538 -36.37 -12.39 -4.42
N VAL A 539 -35.81 -11.58 -5.32
CA VAL A 539 -35.10 -10.34 -4.96
C VAL A 539 -35.49 -9.19 -5.87
N ILE A 540 -35.67 -8.01 -5.28
CA ILE A 540 -35.74 -6.73 -5.98
C ILE A 540 -34.32 -6.15 -5.98
N ALA A 541 -33.67 -6.09 -7.13
CA ALA A 541 -32.29 -5.62 -7.25
C ALA A 541 -32.17 -4.10 -7.00
N ALA A 542 -30.93 -3.65 -6.83
CA ALA A 542 -30.62 -2.24 -6.66
C ALA A 542 -31.17 -1.40 -7.83
N ARG A 543 -31.70 -0.21 -7.50
CA ARG A 543 -32.28 0.77 -8.44
C ARG A 543 -33.40 0.27 -9.36
N ALA A 544 -34.01 -0.89 -9.08
CA ALA A 544 -35.00 -1.49 -9.97
C ALA A 544 -36.16 -0.54 -10.33
N PHE A 545 -36.75 0.13 -9.35
CA PHE A 545 -37.80 1.14 -9.51
C PHE A 545 -37.32 2.57 -9.28
N ALA A 546 -36.00 2.82 -9.35
CA ALA A 546 -35.46 4.16 -9.22
C ALA A 546 -36.14 5.15 -10.18
N VAL A 547 -36.51 6.34 -9.68
CA VAL A 547 -37.10 7.44 -10.46
C VAL A 547 -38.46 7.07 -11.10
N CYS A 548 -39.18 6.09 -10.56
CA CYS A 548 -40.58 5.82 -10.92
C CYS A 548 -41.52 6.88 -10.29
N ASN A 549 -41.36 8.14 -10.69
CA ASN A 549 -41.98 9.31 -10.05
C ASN A 549 -43.51 9.28 -10.04
N ASN A 550 -44.15 8.57 -10.96
CA ASN A 550 -45.61 8.44 -11.03
C ASN A 550 -46.17 7.34 -10.13
N MET A 551 -45.30 6.52 -9.52
CA MET A 551 -45.71 5.34 -8.76
C MET A 551 -46.40 5.77 -7.47
N THR A 552 -47.69 5.51 -7.34
CA THR A 552 -48.49 5.82 -6.16
C THR A 552 -48.60 4.63 -5.21
N SER A 553 -48.52 3.40 -5.73
CA SER A 553 -48.55 2.15 -4.96
C SER A 553 -47.80 1.04 -5.68
N ILE A 554 -47.25 0.11 -4.89
CA ILE A 554 -46.61 -1.11 -5.37
C ILE A 554 -46.91 -2.26 -4.40
N THR A 555 -47.15 -3.46 -4.94
CA THR A 555 -47.35 -4.68 -4.16
C THR A 555 -46.11 -5.57 -4.28
N ILE A 556 -45.51 -5.89 -3.15
CA ILE A 556 -44.42 -6.85 -3.02
C ILE A 556 -45.03 -8.18 -2.56
N PRO A 557 -44.89 -9.29 -3.31
CA PRO A 557 -45.48 -10.58 -2.95
C PRO A 557 -44.72 -11.29 -1.82
N GLU A 558 -45.43 -12.16 -1.11
CA GLU A 558 -44.81 -13.18 -0.24
C GLU A 558 -43.91 -14.09 -1.09
N GLY A 559 -42.63 -14.19 -0.72
CA GLY A 559 -41.58 -14.85 -1.50
C GLY A 559 -40.38 -13.95 -1.79
N VAL A 560 -40.58 -12.62 -1.81
CA VAL A 560 -39.44 -11.68 -1.88
C VAL A 560 -38.70 -11.69 -0.55
N VAL A 561 -37.42 -12.03 -0.59
CA VAL A 561 -36.52 -12.08 0.57
C VAL A 561 -35.61 -10.86 0.68
N GLY A 562 -35.44 -10.11 -0.42
CA GLY A 562 -34.44 -9.05 -0.53
C GLY A 562 -34.91 -7.81 -1.29
N ILE A 563 -34.58 -6.61 -0.78
CA ILE A 563 -34.76 -5.31 -1.45
C ILE A 563 -33.40 -4.59 -1.52
N GLY A 564 -32.90 -4.37 -2.72
CA GLY A 564 -31.58 -3.81 -3.01
C GLY A 564 -31.43 -2.31 -2.77
N GLU A 565 -30.20 -1.83 -2.88
CA GLU A 565 -29.85 -0.42 -2.63
C GLU A 565 -30.60 0.50 -3.60
N PHE A 566 -31.13 1.62 -3.12
CA PHE A 566 -31.85 2.59 -3.95
C PHE A 566 -33.02 2.00 -4.78
N ALA A 567 -33.54 0.81 -4.44
CA ALA A 567 -34.52 0.10 -5.26
C ALA A 567 -35.74 0.97 -5.65
N PHE A 568 -36.21 1.83 -4.76
CA PHE A 568 -37.33 2.77 -4.96
C PHE A 568 -36.88 4.24 -4.85
N THR A 569 -35.59 4.54 -5.00
CA THR A 569 -35.11 5.92 -4.85
C THR A 569 -35.86 6.88 -5.76
N GLU A 570 -36.16 8.07 -5.24
CA GLU A 570 -36.89 9.13 -5.97
C GLU A 570 -38.30 8.72 -6.47
N CYS A 571 -38.94 7.69 -5.89
CA CYS A 571 -40.37 7.42 -6.15
C CYS A 571 -41.26 8.47 -5.46
N THR A 572 -41.27 9.68 -6.01
CA THR A 572 -41.82 10.90 -5.39
C THR A 572 -43.34 10.90 -5.22
N SER A 573 -44.09 10.03 -5.90
CA SER A 573 -45.54 9.86 -5.69
C SER A 573 -45.92 8.71 -4.77
N LEU A 574 -44.96 7.89 -4.31
CA LEU A 574 -45.25 6.69 -3.51
C LEU A 574 -45.65 7.12 -2.11
N THR A 575 -46.89 6.83 -1.70
CA THR A 575 -47.45 7.34 -0.44
C THR A 575 -47.36 6.36 0.72
N SER A 576 -47.44 5.07 0.43
CA SER A 576 -47.31 3.98 1.40
C SER A 576 -46.81 2.72 0.72
N ILE A 577 -46.11 1.87 1.47
CA ILE A 577 -45.69 0.54 1.00
C ILE A 577 -45.86 -0.50 2.12
N VAL A 578 -46.17 -1.73 1.71
CA VAL A 578 -46.24 -2.90 2.59
C VAL A 578 -45.06 -3.81 2.25
N ILE A 579 -44.30 -4.18 3.28
CA ILE A 579 -43.18 -5.12 3.22
C ILE A 579 -43.68 -6.46 3.76
N PRO A 580 -43.73 -7.53 2.94
CA PRO A 580 -44.25 -8.83 3.34
C PRO A 580 -43.35 -9.53 4.36
N ALA A 581 -43.88 -10.56 5.01
CA ALA A 581 -43.19 -11.26 6.09
C ALA A 581 -41.95 -12.05 5.60
N SER A 582 -41.90 -12.39 4.32
CA SER A 582 -40.77 -13.05 3.70
C SER A 582 -39.51 -12.18 3.56
N VAL A 583 -39.60 -10.84 3.66
CA VAL A 583 -38.43 -9.97 3.43
C VAL A 583 -37.47 -10.04 4.60
N GLU A 584 -36.31 -10.63 4.36
CA GLU A 584 -35.23 -10.78 5.34
C GLU A 584 -34.22 -9.64 5.27
N ARG A 585 -34.07 -9.00 4.11
CA ARG A 585 -33.05 -7.96 3.88
C ARG A 585 -33.58 -6.77 3.11
N ILE A 586 -33.33 -5.56 3.63
CA ILE A 586 -33.53 -4.28 2.93
C ILE A 586 -32.21 -3.50 3.01
N VAL A 587 -31.59 -3.25 1.86
CA VAL A 587 -30.32 -2.53 1.77
C VAL A 587 -30.56 -1.02 1.98
N ARG A 588 -29.50 -0.28 2.38
CA ARG A 588 -29.57 1.17 2.63
C ARG A 588 -30.19 1.93 1.46
N TYR A 589 -30.82 3.06 1.78
CA TYR A 589 -31.36 4.01 0.81
C TYR A 589 -32.42 3.46 -0.14
N ALA A 590 -32.97 2.26 0.11
CA ALA A 590 -33.99 1.64 -0.73
C ALA A 590 -35.17 2.59 -1.05
N PHE A 591 -35.53 3.49 -0.13
CA PHE A 591 -36.61 4.48 -0.31
C PHE A 591 -36.12 5.93 -0.24
N SER A 592 -34.84 6.19 -0.54
CA SER A 592 -34.27 7.54 -0.50
C SER A 592 -35.06 8.49 -1.40
N LYS A 593 -35.26 9.73 -0.95
CA LYS A 593 -35.97 10.78 -1.69
C LYS A 593 -37.41 10.42 -2.15
N CYS A 594 -38.07 9.45 -1.51
CA CYS A 594 -39.51 9.20 -1.68
C CYS A 594 -40.33 10.26 -0.95
N THR A 595 -40.44 11.46 -1.51
CA THR A 595 -40.95 12.66 -0.81
C THR A 595 -42.42 12.58 -0.38
N ALA A 596 -43.25 11.76 -1.04
CA ALA A 596 -44.65 11.56 -0.66
C ALA A 596 -44.86 10.41 0.33
N LEU A 597 -43.83 9.64 0.68
CA LEU A 597 -43.95 8.42 1.48
C LEU A 597 -44.25 8.78 2.95
N LYS A 598 -45.45 8.42 3.40
CA LYS A 598 -45.95 8.70 4.75
C LYS A 598 -45.79 7.52 5.70
N SER A 599 -45.79 6.30 5.18
CA SER A 599 -45.74 5.08 6.00
C SER A 599 -45.17 3.88 5.24
N ILE A 600 -44.31 3.13 5.93
CA ILE A 600 -43.90 1.78 5.55
C ILE A 600 -44.53 0.83 6.57
N THR A 601 -45.28 -0.18 6.10
CA THR A 601 -45.88 -1.21 6.96
C THR A 601 -45.12 -2.51 6.78
N PHE A 602 -44.76 -3.17 7.87
CA PHE A 602 -44.10 -4.48 7.84
C PHE A 602 -45.10 -5.55 8.31
N GLU A 603 -45.31 -6.58 7.49
CA GLU A 603 -46.08 -7.75 7.89
C GLU A 603 -45.22 -8.62 8.80
N LYS A 604 -45.73 -8.98 9.98
CA LYS A 604 -44.95 -9.70 10.99
C LYS A 604 -44.75 -11.16 10.56
N PRO A 605 -43.51 -11.66 10.53
CA PRO A 605 -43.26 -13.08 10.32
C PRO A 605 -43.43 -13.83 11.66
N ASN A 606 -43.91 -15.07 11.59
CA ASN A 606 -43.93 -15.93 12.77
C ASN A 606 -42.47 -16.34 13.12
N GLY A 607 -41.94 -15.90 14.27
CA GLY A 607 -40.76 -16.52 14.90
C GLY A 607 -39.37 -15.87 14.71
N TRP A 608 -39.26 -14.54 14.70
CA TRP A 608 -37.95 -13.87 14.65
C TRP A 608 -37.16 -13.98 15.97
N GLU A 609 -36.04 -14.71 15.96
CA GLU A 609 -34.95 -14.65 16.95
C GLU A 609 -33.69 -14.08 16.26
N GLY A 610 -33.18 -12.95 16.76
CA GLY A 610 -32.20 -12.11 16.04
C GLY A 610 -30.74 -12.58 16.06
N ARG A 611 -29.88 -11.89 15.29
CA ARG A 611 -28.43 -11.76 15.50
C ARG A 611 -27.91 -10.40 15.01
N ILE A 612 -26.79 -10.00 15.59
CA ILE A 612 -26.01 -8.78 15.32
C ILE A 612 -24.90 -9.17 14.35
N GLY A 613 -24.74 -8.44 13.24
CA GLY A 613 -23.61 -8.59 12.31
C GLY A 613 -22.30 -8.01 12.87
N GLU A 614 -21.23 -8.80 12.86
CA GLU A 614 -19.84 -8.36 13.02
C GLU A 614 -19.28 -7.81 11.68
N PRO A 615 -18.27 -6.92 11.70
CA PRO A 615 -17.59 -6.48 10.49
C PRO A 615 -16.90 -7.67 9.76
N ASN A 616 -17.03 -7.69 8.43
CA ASN A 616 -16.25 -8.56 7.55
C ASN A 616 -14.77 -8.12 7.55
N VAL A 617 -13.88 -9.11 7.57
CA VAL A 617 -12.40 -9.05 7.49
C VAL A 617 -11.81 -8.31 6.27
N ASN A 618 -12.60 -7.90 5.27
CA ASN A 618 -12.11 -7.45 3.96
C ASN A 618 -12.19 -5.94 3.67
N GLY A 619 -12.23 -5.06 4.67
CA GLY A 619 -12.00 -3.61 4.49
C GLY A 619 -13.07 -2.79 3.74
N ASN A 620 -13.92 -3.43 2.92
CA ASN A 620 -15.07 -2.77 2.30
C ASN A 620 -16.19 -2.58 3.33
N VAL A 621 -16.39 -1.34 3.78
CA VAL A 621 -17.47 -0.96 4.69
C VAL A 621 -18.81 -0.97 3.94
N TYR A 622 -19.35 -2.16 3.70
CA TYR A 622 -20.76 -2.30 3.39
C TYR A 622 -21.56 -2.20 4.67
N TYR A 623 -22.47 -1.27 4.61
CA TYR A 623 -23.12 -0.69 5.75
C TYR A 623 -24.43 -1.48 5.96
N TYR A 624 -24.32 -2.75 6.36
CA TYR A 624 -25.48 -3.59 6.63
C TYR A 624 -26.24 -3.08 7.86
N VAL A 625 -27.56 -2.97 7.78
CA VAL A 625 -28.40 -3.08 8.97
C VAL A 625 -29.28 -4.29 8.75
N GLU A 626 -28.89 -5.39 9.38
CA GLU A 626 -29.85 -6.39 9.81
C GLU A 626 -30.68 -5.72 10.90
N PHE A 627 -31.94 -5.39 10.60
CA PHE A 627 -32.82 -4.85 11.63
C PHE A 627 -33.08 -5.96 12.67
N ALA A 628 -32.56 -5.79 13.89
CA ALA A 628 -33.05 -6.55 15.03
C ALA A 628 -34.53 -6.20 15.28
N ALA A 629 -35.32 -7.22 15.66
CA ALA A 629 -36.78 -7.17 15.75
C ALA A 629 -37.35 -6.06 16.67
N ASP A 630 -36.52 -5.46 17.51
CA ASP A 630 -36.84 -4.38 18.44
C ASP A 630 -36.75 -2.97 17.83
N GLU A 631 -35.92 -2.74 16.81
CA GLU A 631 -35.80 -1.42 16.14
C GLU A 631 -36.95 -1.14 15.14
N LEU A 632 -37.52 -2.20 14.54
CA LEU A 632 -38.68 -2.12 13.64
C LEU A 632 -40.00 -1.77 14.36
N SER A 633 -40.03 -1.85 15.70
CA SER A 633 -41.20 -1.45 16.49
C SER A 633 -41.36 0.08 16.62
N ASN A 634 -40.32 0.85 16.30
CA ASN A 634 -40.35 2.32 16.21
C ASN A 634 -40.25 2.76 14.74
N SER A 635 -41.41 2.88 14.07
CA SER A 635 -41.56 3.25 12.66
C SER A 635 -40.79 4.51 12.21
N LYS A 636 -40.38 5.39 13.12
CA LYS A 636 -39.60 6.60 12.82
C LYS A 636 -38.11 6.34 12.52
N THR A 637 -37.45 5.41 13.22
CA THR A 637 -36.00 5.17 13.06
C THR A 637 -35.71 4.40 11.77
N ALA A 638 -36.51 3.36 11.49
CA ALA A 638 -36.45 2.62 10.23
C ALA A 638 -36.76 3.53 9.03
N MET A 639 -37.77 4.41 9.14
CA MET A 639 -38.05 5.42 8.10
C MET A 639 -36.84 6.34 7.88
N GLN A 640 -36.25 6.95 8.92
CA GLN A 640 -35.10 7.85 8.78
C GLN A 640 -33.90 7.19 8.08
N TYR A 641 -33.60 5.94 8.44
CA TYR A 641 -32.50 5.19 7.84
C TYR A 641 -32.75 4.86 6.36
N LEU A 642 -33.93 4.30 6.04
CA LEU A 642 -34.32 3.88 4.70
C LEU A 642 -34.54 5.05 3.72
N THR A 643 -34.89 6.24 4.22
CA THR A 643 -35.20 7.43 3.40
C THR A 643 -34.13 8.52 3.44
N SER A 644 -33.01 8.30 4.16
CA SER A 644 -31.91 9.28 4.28
C SER A 644 -31.33 9.71 2.93
N ASP A 645 -30.84 10.95 2.83
CA ASP A 645 -30.25 11.50 1.60
C ASP A 645 -28.75 11.22 1.54
N TYR A 646 -28.29 10.65 0.43
CA TYR A 646 -26.89 10.28 0.17
C TYR A 646 -25.93 11.49 0.27
N SER A 647 -26.44 12.71 0.08
CA SER A 647 -25.65 13.95 0.14
C SER A 647 -25.05 14.27 1.52
N GLN A 648 -25.56 13.68 2.61
CA GLN A 648 -25.07 13.94 3.97
C GLN A 648 -23.81 13.13 4.36
N TYR A 649 -23.37 12.17 3.53
CA TYR A 649 -22.20 11.32 3.79
C TYR A 649 -21.11 11.40 2.71
N ARG A 650 -21.12 12.45 1.87
CA ARG A 650 -19.91 12.80 1.11
C ARG A 650 -18.95 13.53 2.07
N TRP A 651 -17.91 12.79 2.47
CA TRP A 651 -16.74 13.17 3.30
C TRP A 651 -16.86 12.86 4.80
N ASP A 652 -16.61 11.59 5.14
CA ASP A 652 -15.50 11.22 6.03
C ASP A 652 -15.20 9.72 5.83
N ARG A 653 -14.22 9.39 4.97
CA ARG A 653 -13.68 8.01 4.80
C ARG A 653 -12.30 7.94 5.48
N THR A 654 -12.21 8.54 6.66
CA THR A 654 -11.01 8.55 7.51
C THR A 654 -11.40 8.24 8.95
N GLU A 655 -11.91 7.03 9.18
CA GLU A 655 -11.78 6.33 10.46
C GLU A 655 -11.59 4.83 10.22
#